data_AF-A0A369SDN4-F1
#
_entry.id   AF-A0A369SDN4-F1
#
_cell.length_a   1.000
_cell.length_b   1.000
_cell.length_c   1.000
_cell.angle_alpha   90.00
_cell.angle_beta   90.00
_cell.angle_gamma   90.00
#
_symmetry.space_group_name_H-M   'P 1'
#
loop_
_entity.id
_entity.type
_entity.pdbx_description
1 polymer ?
#
loop_
_entity_poly.entity_id
_entity_poly.type
_entity_poly.pdbx_seq_one_letter_code
_entity_poly.pdbx_strand_id
1 'polypeptide(L)'
;MASTSNTGELDINVRRTEISDATKIMQLFNSSTEKIFGRVNVVHLIEKSVLSITITDDQETMIGQASFYDYPNIQSHVVERWEDLIISNPKLAHCSPLNTLFLHHFVALEGYAKGVAKEIFKTFFNATPYVHYCLLSVKKGTAMGDSLNEIFSPTGFISKLEGSEYEILICHRHDHCPTLHIRPAKVEDHDDLVPIFNRQSEVLKETYGDYFLAELIEAQNENNKCIVVDVKGTAVGFMSLSKNVNIDILTSCFELSPFNGLRRPPEFDNAENDDGKQASETEEPTDTPAKTSRVTSIIQTDDHDSKKDDRKHSTKGLHDIFSRPPTRGSTITIGTDTSDVHFKSKLADVYDDDDGSSFDGSEEFSEHSGSESVQSLRSRNDMEAQALDIKGIDRASSAPVYQGTPSVICIQLYCIDEKYETRSLDFITAAFDFFPNFDYCVITVPHLVPEFPLLQHFTRVTPKPRSTFPQELYLFHHYGLINSMKVRNVKVEDVETISKLVQNTTGKDMLLRDINLYNMARRDPDGTDIKAYVAVCLNQPVGVAVIRKEENIEYIRSHYNIEDFIYYNHYMREEHGHLHHFVLNPIYSHFSKYFIQEILRLSKKNAIYYPIYPPYVQLNETKPHSLASCLANMVPIRARRQVQYAVDELKHNAPSNRILQQMDNYMLFHINKKLVMEPKITINARIIVVGASDVGVSFLEKLIFSPHMRFNNLKLISPNGIPGQLKPNSLRNQFLADSYCYTQQNYDQIALHSWVSVIKGDVKAINRKSKYVVVGNDTKVMYDHLILCTGCRYQYSCPTGVNVDENVVNNETTVPYRYFGPKYSNIFTLNDQFDCQAFLDWLEEQDFINRRDHVCIYGSTIDAYTTVQALLEYGIEGSRIILIHPPAASPINCFNNSIVEEVVLKGLKEAGITVHHDLILARWEIDESNETVVGASFTSDNKPVQISCSAFICFSKLGIDYSIFKAINDSCLVYDGRLVIDSSYRTNDPCIWAAGPMTKFARRYHAEAWTHANFNSKEVGLKLAETVLSILDPMLESEAPDAQPDIIPVYNHPKTFLTKLPGNYTYLHTGKPSLNISLDSMMVQPNYGHVLVTGSHTVDTQGYFRLHINQYRSVETVTCLSKNEIKVNNLLSLYGIHEKFLNNVLSRYKEGLVSDFYQYFNEPWATAIFHDRFHDFREEIKEILFNKQVEEESDETFELKIRKLLDEDFTFTKKELQQLGEDYIKSCKSSTEKRLLTYLSYNTYHLPMYAKPGIV
;
A
#
# COMPACT_ATOMS: atom_id res chain seq x y z
N MET A 1 -13.76 -48.59 -38.53
CA MET A 1 -12.35 -49.02 -38.69
C MET A 1 -11.61 -47.93 -39.44
N ALA A 2 -10.75 -47.18 -38.74
CA ALA A 2 -9.63 -46.41 -39.28
C ALA A 2 -8.94 -45.81 -38.04
N SER A 3 -7.85 -46.41 -37.60
CA SER A 3 -7.11 -45.99 -36.42
C SER A 3 -6.09 -44.92 -36.78
N THR A 4 -6.21 -43.73 -36.21
CA THR A 4 -5.11 -42.75 -36.13
C THR A 4 -4.93 -42.36 -34.67
N SER A 5 -3.95 -42.98 -34.04
CA SER A 5 -3.47 -42.66 -32.71
C SER A 5 -2.71 -41.34 -32.74
N ASN A 6 -3.38 -40.21 -32.50
CA ASN A 6 -2.73 -38.98 -32.08
C ASN A 6 -2.74 -38.92 -30.55
N THR A 7 -1.67 -39.45 -29.95
CA THR A 7 -1.23 -38.97 -28.63
C THR A 7 -0.52 -37.64 -28.83
N GLY A 8 -1.30 -36.59 -29.07
CA GLY A 8 -0.82 -35.24 -28.75
C GLY A 8 -0.85 -35.10 -27.24
N GLU A 9 0.22 -34.57 -26.65
CA GLU A 9 0.09 -33.97 -25.32
C GLU A 9 -0.88 -32.79 -25.49
N LEU A 10 -2.02 -32.81 -24.78
CA LEU A 10 -2.82 -31.61 -24.64
C LEU A 10 -2.01 -30.66 -23.77
N ASP A 11 -1.69 -29.48 -24.28
CA ASP A 11 -1.25 -28.38 -23.44
C ASP A 11 -2.40 -28.03 -22.49
N ILE A 12 -2.15 -28.26 -21.19
CA ILE A 12 -3.12 -28.02 -20.12
C ILE A 12 -2.68 -26.85 -19.26
N ASN A 13 -3.62 -25.96 -18.97
CA ASN A 13 -3.41 -24.87 -18.03
C ASN A 13 -4.00 -25.25 -16.66
N VAL A 14 -3.28 -24.94 -15.59
CA VAL A 14 -3.69 -25.25 -14.21
C VAL A 14 -3.71 -23.97 -13.39
N ARG A 15 -4.89 -23.56 -12.95
CA ARG A 15 -5.09 -22.35 -12.14
C ARG A 15 -5.94 -22.62 -10.90
N ARG A 16 -6.03 -21.63 -10.00
CA ARG A 16 -7.00 -21.68 -8.89
C ARG A 16 -8.43 -21.61 -9.46
N THR A 17 -9.36 -22.28 -8.78
CA THR A 17 -10.79 -22.21 -9.13
C THR A 17 -11.37 -20.84 -8.79
N GLU A 18 -12.14 -20.30 -9.72
CA GLU A 18 -12.85 -19.04 -9.57
C GLU A 18 -14.36 -19.28 -9.42
N ILE A 19 -15.08 -18.26 -8.93
CA ILE A 19 -16.54 -18.32 -8.79
C ILE A 19 -17.23 -18.36 -10.17
N SER A 20 -16.58 -17.78 -11.19
CA SER A 20 -16.93 -17.87 -12.61
C SER A 20 -17.01 -19.32 -13.12
N ASP A 21 -16.17 -20.23 -12.59
CA ASP A 21 -16.16 -21.65 -12.95
C ASP A 21 -17.39 -22.42 -12.44
N ALA A 22 -18.18 -21.87 -11.51
CA ALA A 22 -19.24 -22.61 -10.81
C ALA A 22 -20.30 -23.22 -11.75
N THR A 23 -20.62 -22.55 -12.86
CA THR A 23 -21.53 -23.07 -13.89
C THR A 23 -20.92 -24.23 -14.67
N LYS A 24 -19.65 -24.10 -15.11
CA LYS A 24 -18.88 -25.16 -15.76
C LYS A 24 -18.76 -26.40 -14.85
N ILE A 25 -18.49 -26.20 -13.55
CA ILE A 25 -18.36 -27.29 -12.56
C ILE A 25 -19.67 -28.07 -12.40
N MET A 26 -20.82 -27.39 -12.41
CA MET A 26 -22.12 -28.06 -12.38
C MET A 26 -22.39 -28.89 -13.64
N GLN A 27 -21.80 -28.55 -14.80
CA GLN A 27 -21.95 -29.31 -16.04
C GLN A 27 -21.14 -30.62 -16.04
N LEU A 28 -20.00 -30.67 -15.36
CA LEU A 28 -19.22 -31.91 -15.18
C LEU A 28 -19.77 -32.85 -14.08
N PHE A 29 -20.78 -32.40 -13.33
CA PHE A 29 -21.31 -33.15 -12.19
C PHE A 29 -22.14 -34.36 -12.63
N ASN A 30 -21.78 -35.56 -12.18
CA ASN A 30 -22.43 -36.81 -12.60
C ASN A 30 -22.88 -37.67 -11.41
N SER A 31 -23.65 -38.73 -11.70
CA SER A 31 -24.24 -39.61 -10.67
C SER A 31 -23.20 -40.40 -9.84
N SER A 32 -21.96 -40.52 -10.31
CA SER A 32 -20.86 -41.10 -9.53
C SER A 32 -20.30 -40.08 -8.55
N THR A 33 -20.14 -38.81 -8.96
CA THR A 33 -19.76 -37.69 -8.08
C THR A 33 -20.74 -37.53 -6.92
N GLU A 34 -22.06 -37.56 -7.18
CA GLU A 34 -23.09 -37.43 -6.13
C GLU A 34 -23.03 -38.58 -5.10
N LYS A 35 -22.58 -39.79 -5.49
CA LYS A 35 -22.43 -40.93 -4.55
C LYS A 35 -21.23 -40.80 -3.62
N ILE A 36 -20.16 -40.14 -4.07
CA ILE A 36 -18.91 -39.96 -3.31
C ILE A 36 -19.03 -38.73 -2.40
N PHE A 37 -19.40 -37.59 -2.96
CA PHE A 37 -19.34 -36.29 -2.28
C PHE A 37 -20.72 -35.78 -1.82
N GLY A 38 -21.82 -36.45 -2.21
CA GLY A 38 -23.18 -36.00 -1.92
C GLY A 38 -23.62 -34.84 -2.82
N ARG A 39 -24.71 -34.16 -2.44
CA ARG A 39 -25.16 -32.93 -3.09
C ARG A 39 -24.41 -31.74 -2.51
N VAL A 40 -23.72 -31.00 -3.37
CA VAL A 40 -22.86 -29.88 -2.98
C VAL A 40 -23.36 -28.58 -3.61
N ASN A 41 -23.37 -27.50 -2.84
CA ASN A 41 -23.51 -26.15 -3.38
C ASN A 41 -22.13 -25.68 -3.86
N VAL A 42 -21.91 -25.66 -5.18
CA VAL A 42 -20.60 -25.36 -5.79
C VAL A 42 -20.04 -23.99 -5.40
N VAL A 43 -20.88 -22.96 -5.29
CA VAL A 43 -20.43 -21.62 -4.86
C VAL A 43 -19.95 -21.67 -3.40
N HIS A 44 -20.69 -22.35 -2.51
CA HIS A 44 -20.26 -22.55 -1.12
C HIS A 44 -18.99 -23.42 -1.02
N LEU A 45 -18.82 -24.40 -1.90
CA LEU A 45 -17.61 -25.22 -1.98
C LEU A 45 -16.37 -24.35 -2.28
N ILE A 46 -16.45 -23.54 -3.33
CA ILE A 46 -15.34 -22.65 -3.73
C ILE A 46 -15.03 -21.65 -2.60
N GLU A 47 -16.06 -20.96 -2.09
CA GLU A 47 -15.94 -19.91 -1.07
C GLU A 47 -15.38 -20.38 0.28
N LYS A 48 -15.68 -21.60 0.71
CA LYS A 48 -15.23 -22.14 2.01
C LYS A 48 -14.00 -23.02 1.92
N SER A 49 -13.57 -23.41 0.71
CA SER A 49 -12.34 -24.18 0.51
C SER A 49 -11.09 -23.40 0.96
N VAL A 50 -10.05 -24.13 1.34
CA VAL A 50 -8.73 -23.56 1.63
C VAL A 50 -7.90 -23.50 0.33
N LEU A 51 -8.09 -24.48 -0.55
CA LEU A 51 -7.52 -24.51 -1.90
C LEU A 51 -8.53 -25.17 -2.85
N SER A 52 -8.74 -24.59 -4.02
CA SER A 52 -9.47 -25.21 -5.12
C SER A 52 -8.68 -25.02 -6.43
N ILE A 53 -8.59 -26.07 -7.23
CA ILE A 53 -7.77 -26.15 -8.45
C ILE A 53 -8.67 -26.50 -9.63
N THR A 54 -8.52 -25.76 -10.72
CA THR A 54 -9.19 -25.97 -12.01
C THR A 54 -8.13 -26.29 -13.08
N ILE A 55 -8.40 -27.30 -13.92
CA ILE A 55 -7.61 -27.61 -15.11
C ILE A 55 -8.43 -27.28 -16.36
N THR A 56 -7.84 -26.54 -17.29
CA THR A 56 -8.41 -26.26 -18.62
C THR A 56 -7.50 -26.77 -19.73
N ASP A 57 -8.05 -26.90 -20.94
CA ASP A 57 -7.26 -27.02 -22.17
C ASP A 57 -6.76 -25.64 -22.66
N ASP A 58 -6.14 -25.64 -23.83
CA ASP A 58 -5.67 -24.50 -24.61
C ASP A 58 -6.78 -23.52 -25.02
N GLN A 59 -8.05 -23.95 -24.96
CA GLN A 59 -9.23 -23.16 -25.30
C GLN A 59 -10.00 -22.67 -24.06
N GLU A 60 -9.37 -22.71 -22.87
CA GLU A 60 -9.98 -22.41 -21.56
C GLU A 60 -11.24 -23.23 -21.22
N THR A 61 -11.44 -24.37 -21.90
CA THR A 61 -12.51 -25.30 -21.60
C THR A 61 -12.11 -26.17 -20.42
N MET A 62 -12.98 -26.24 -19.41
CA MET A 62 -12.65 -26.89 -18.16
C MET A 62 -12.68 -28.42 -18.29
N ILE A 63 -11.53 -29.06 -18.12
CA ILE A 63 -11.37 -30.51 -18.15
C ILE A 63 -11.63 -31.13 -16.77
N GLY A 64 -11.36 -30.40 -15.68
CA GLY A 64 -11.67 -30.89 -14.33
C GLY A 64 -11.34 -29.93 -13.20
N GLN A 65 -11.78 -30.29 -12.00
CA GLN A 65 -11.75 -29.43 -10.81
C GLN A 65 -11.69 -30.26 -9.52
N ALA A 66 -10.99 -29.74 -8.51
CA ALA A 66 -11.01 -30.29 -7.15
C ALA A 66 -10.95 -29.21 -6.07
N SER A 67 -11.57 -29.50 -4.91
CA SER A 67 -11.59 -28.61 -3.74
C SER A 67 -11.14 -29.30 -2.46
N PHE A 68 -10.31 -28.58 -1.70
CA PHE A 68 -9.59 -29.08 -0.52
C PHE A 68 -9.85 -28.20 0.71
N TYR A 69 -9.95 -28.86 1.87
CA TYR A 69 -10.34 -28.26 3.15
C TYR A 69 -9.43 -28.69 4.31
N ASP A 70 -9.48 -27.92 5.39
CA ASP A 70 -8.79 -28.12 6.67
C ASP A 70 -9.50 -29.10 7.64
N TYR A 71 -10.58 -29.75 7.19
CA TYR A 71 -11.39 -30.67 7.98
C TYR A 71 -12.07 -31.74 7.09
N PRO A 72 -12.46 -32.92 7.60
CA PRO A 72 -13.06 -33.99 6.80
C PRO A 72 -14.47 -33.68 6.28
N ASN A 73 -14.84 -34.26 5.14
CA ASN A 73 -16.15 -34.15 4.48
C ASN A 73 -17.27 -34.97 5.19
N ILE A 74 -17.27 -34.97 6.52
CA ILE A 74 -18.25 -35.69 7.37
C ILE A 74 -19.06 -34.65 8.14
N GLN A 75 -20.39 -34.76 8.14
CA GLN A 75 -21.25 -33.90 8.97
C GLN A 75 -21.17 -34.36 10.43
N SER A 76 -20.62 -33.52 11.31
CA SER A 76 -20.49 -33.81 12.74
C SER A 76 -20.17 -32.55 13.56
N HIS A 77 -20.48 -32.58 14.85
CA HIS A 77 -20.15 -31.53 15.82
C HIS A 77 -18.67 -31.51 16.25
N VAL A 78 -17.87 -32.52 15.84
CA VAL A 78 -16.45 -32.73 16.23
C VAL A 78 -15.48 -32.45 15.07
N VAL A 79 -15.97 -31.93 13.95
CA VAL A 79 -15.20 -31.75 12.70
C VAL A 79 -13.99 -30.81 12.88
N GLU A 80 -14.07 -29.83 13.78
CA GLU A 80 -12.97 -28.92 14.08
C GLU A 80 -11.94 -29.48 15.07
N ARG A 81 -12.10 -30.74 15.49
CA ARG A 81 -11.10 -31.53 16.23
C ARG A 81 -11.03 -32.94 15.66
N TRP A 82 -10.94 -33.03 14.34
CA TRP A 82 -10.85 -34.31 13.63
C TRP A 82 -9.64 -35.13 14.05
N GLU A 83 -8.58 -34.50 14.57
CA GLU A 83 -7.43 -35.15 15.18
C GLU A 83 -7.85 -36.16 16.27
N ASP A 84 -8.81 -35.81 17.13
CA ASP A 84 -9.32 -36.69 18.20
C ASP A 84 -10.04 -37.93 17.64
N LEU A 85 -10.67 -37.81 16.46
CA LEU A 85 -11.33 -38.93 15.76
C LEU A 85 -10.29 -39.89 15.17
N ILE A 86 -9.23 -39.31 14.58
CA ILE A 86 -8.26 -40.02 13.75
C ILE A 86 -7.13 -40.69 14.55
N ILE A 87 -6.80 -40.19 15.76
CA ILE A 87 -5.82 -40.80 16.69
C ILE A 87 -6.11 -42.30 16.97
N SER A 88 -7.36 -42.73 16.85
CA SER A 88 -7.76 -44.15 17.02
C SER A 88 -7.21 -45.09 15.93
N ASN A 89 -6.79 -44.58 14.77
CA ASN A 89 -6.22 -45.37 13.68
C ASN A 89 -4.69 -45.23 13.62
N PRO A 90 -3.91 -46.29 13.92
CA PRO A 90 -2.44 -46.21 13.94
C PRO A 90 -1.83 -45.88 12.57
N LYS A 91 -2.51 -46.17 11.44
CA LYS A 91 -2.03 -45.76 10.11
C LYS A 91 -2.08 -44.25 9.88
N LEU A 92 -2.85 -43.52 10.68
CA LEU A 92 -3.04 -42.07 10.57
C LEU A 92 -2.37 -41.30 11.71
N ALA A 93 -1.56 -41.97 12.56
CA ALA A 93 -0.93 -41.36 13.74
C ALA A 93 0.07 -40.21 13.42
N HIS A 94 0.53 -40.11 12.17
CA HIS A 94 1.39 -39.02 11.69
C HIS A 94 0.62 -37.85 11.06
N CYS A 95 -0.70 -37.97 10.90
CA CYS A 95 -1.55 -36.90 10.40
C CYS A 95 -1.79 -35.84 11.48
N SER A 96 -1.76 -34.57 11.09
CA SER A 96 -1.94 -33.40 11.95
C SER A 96 -2.51 -32.23 11.15
N PRO A 97 -3.10 -31.21 11.79
CA PRO A 97 -3.62 -30.04 11.09
C PRO A 97 -2.57 -29.28 10.25
N LEU A 98 -1.29 -29.36 10.59
CA LEU A 98 -0.20 -28.74 9.82
C LEU A 98 0.06 -29.45 8.48
N ASN A 99 -0.03 -30.79 8.47
CA ASN A 99 0.48 -31.61 7.35
C ASN A 99 -0.61 -32.37 6.59
N THR A 100 -1.89 -32.09 6.87
CA THR A 100 -3.04 -32.84 6.34
C THR A 100 -4.15 -31.92 5.86
N LEU A 101 -4.63 -32.14 4.64
CA LEU A 101 -5.88 -31.55 4.13
C LEU A 101 -6.80 -32.64 3.57
N PHE A 102 -8.06 -32.29 3.32
CA PHE A 102 -9.11 -33.23 2.93
C PHE A 102 -9.70 -32.88 1.56
N LEU A 103 -9.87 -33.88 0.69
CA LEU A 103 -10.59 -33.74 -0.57
C LEU A 103 -12.11 -33.72 -0.30
N HIS A 104 -12.79 -32.64 -0.70
CA HIS A 104 -14.25 -32.50 -0.56
C HIS A 104 -15.02 -32.62 -1.86
N HIS A 105 -14.34 -32.43 -2.99
CA HIS A 105 -14.96 -32.51 -4.31
C HIS A 105 -13.89 -32.82 -5.37
N PHE A 106 -14.26 -33.65 -6.34
CA PHE A 106 -13.49 -33.91 -7.56
C PHE A 106 -14.46 -34.17 -8.71
N VAL A 107 -14.29 -33.44 -9.81
CA VAL A 107 -14.97 -33.68 -11.10
C VAL A 107 -13.96 -33.63 -12.24
N ALA A 108 -14.20 -34.42 -13.28
CA ALA A 108 -13.40 -34.43 -14.49
C ALA A 108 -14.24 -34.88 -15.69
N LEU A 109 -13.85 -34.42 -16.87
CA LEU A 109 -14.40 -34.86 -18.14
C LEU A 109 -14.14 -36.36 -18.35
N GLU A 110 -15.14 -37.07 -18.88
CA GLU A 110 -15.07 -38.50 -19.11
C GLU A 110 -13.93 -38.84 -20.09
N GLY A 111 -13.16 -39.89 -19.77
CA GLY A 111 -11.91 -40.24 -20.47
C GLY A 111 -10.64 -39.58 -19.89
N TYR A 112 -10.71 -38.33 -19.41
CA TYR A 112 -9.53 -37.59 -18.92
C TYR A 112 -9.28 -37.72 -17.41
N ALA A 113 -10.24 -38.26 -16.64
CA ALA A 113 -10.24 -38.28 -15.18
C ALA A 113 -8.95 -38.81 -14.51
N LYS A 114 -8.22 -39.76 -15.11
CA LYS A 114 -6.93 -40.25 -14.57
C LYS A 114 -5.80 -39.25 -14.71
N GLY A 115 -5.69 -38.57 -15.86
CA GLY A 115 -4.68 -37.54 -16.10
C GLY A 115 -4.96 -36.31 -15.23
N VAL A 116 -6.21 -35.86 -15.21
CA VAL A 116 -6.69 -34.76 -14.35
C VAL A 116 -6.38 -35.03 -12.88
N ALA A 117 -6.66 -36.23 -12.36
CA ALA A 117 -6.35 -36.57 -10.98
C ALA A 117 -4.83 -36.48 -10.70
N LYS A 118 -3.98 -37.06 -11.55
CA LYS A 118 -2.52 -37.01 -11.34
C LYS A 118 -1.97 -35.59 -11.33
N GLU A 119 -2.41 -34.73 -12.24
CA GLU A 119 -1.95 -33.34 -12.29
C GLU A 119 -2.52 -32.50 -11.15
N ILE A 120 -3.81 -32.64 -10.80
CA ILE A 120 -4.40 -31.96 -9.63
C ILE A 120 -3.63 -32.28 -8.34
N PHE A 121 -3.29 -33.56 -8.09
CA PHE A 121 -2.57 -33.93 -6.86
C PHE A 121 -1.10 -33.47 -6.86
N LYS A 122 -0.44 -33.48 -8.03
CA LYS A 122 0.89 -32.85 -8.23
C LYS A 122 0.86 -31.35 -7.95
N THR A 123 -0.09 -30.61 -8.51
CA THR A 123 -0.27 -29.17 -8.26
C THR A 123 -0.64 -28.90 -6.80
N PHE A 124 -1.53 -29.69 -6.21
CA PHE A 124 -1.92 -29.59 -4.81
C PHE A 124 -0.72 -29.67 -3.86
N PHE A 125 0.13 -30.70 -3.99
CA PHE A 125 1.32 -30.83 -3.14
C PHE A 125 2.37 -29.76 -3.43
N ASN A 126 2.55 -29.33 -4.69
CA ASN A 126 3.41 -28.21 -5.03
C ASN A 126 2.96 -26.89 -4.38
N ALA A 127 1.65 -26.59 -4.39
CA ALA A 127 1.07 -25.40 -3.75
C ALA A 127 1.00 -25.46 -2.21
N THR A 128 1.28 -26.63 -1.61
CA THR A 128 1.13 -26.86 -0.16
C THR A 128 2.39 -27.53 0.43
N PRO A 129 3.51 -26.79 0.62
CA PRO A 129 4.81 -27.38 0.95
C PRO A 129 4.80 -28.18 2.27
N TYR A 130 4.07 -27.72 3.30
CA TYR A 130 3.96 -28.41 4.60
C TYR A 130 3.00 -29.61 4.60
N VAL A 131 2.20 -29.80 3.55
CA VAL A 131 1.20 -30.88 3.49
C VAL A 131 1.83 -32.15 2.95
N HIS A 132 1.79 -33.20 3.77
CA HIS A 132 2.32 -34.54 3.46
C HIS A 132 1.22 -35.55 3.12
N TYR A 133 -0.02 -35.28 3.53
CA TYR A 133 -1.15 -36.20 3.38
C TYR A 133 -2.38 -35.47 2.84
N CYS A 134 -3.03 -36.07 1.85
CA CYS A 134 -4.42 -35.74 1.53
C CYS A 134 -5.32 -36.90 1.97
N LEU A 135 -6.40 -36.60 2.66
CA LEU A 135 -7.37 -37.59 3.14
C LEU A 135 -8.71 -37.44 2.40
N LEU A 136 -9.38 -38.57 2.19
CA LEU A 136 -10.75 -38.62 1.67
C LEU A 136 -11.58 -39.52 2.59
N SER A 137 -12.74 -39.04 3.05
CA SER A 137 -13.70 -39.85 3.81
C SER A 137 -14.86 -40.24 2.92
N VAL A 138 -15.19 -41.53 2.84
CA VAL A 138 -16.28 -42.04 1.99
C VAL A 138 -17.16 -42.99 2.78
N LYS A 139 -18.47 -42.99 2.51
CA LYS A 139 -19.40 -43.95 3.13
C LYS A 139 -19.05 -45.36 2.70
N LYS A 140 -19.08 -46.30 3.65
CA LYS A 140 -18.79 -47.72 3.42
C LYS A 140 -19.64 -48.29 2.27
N GLY A 141 -18.98 -48.87 1.27
CA GLY A 141 -19.62 -49.48 0.10
C GLY A 141 -19.79 -48.56 -1.12
N THR A 142 -19.39 -47.29 -1.05
CA THR A 142 -19.35 -46.40 -2.22
C THR A 142 -18.15 -46.72 -3.11
N ALA A 143 -18.38 -46.90 -4.42
CA ALA A 143 -17.32 -47.04 -5.40
C ALA A 143 -16.80 -45.66 -5.86
N MET A 144 -15.48 -45.45 -5.81
CA MET A 144 -14.86 -44.14 -6.11
C MET A 144 -14.47 -43.93 -7.58
N GLY A 145 -14.50 -44.98 -8.40
CA GLY A 145 -13.99 -44.96 -9.77
C GLY A 145 -12.46 -45.06 -9.85
N ASP A 146 -11.96 -45.48 -11.02
CA ASP A 146 -10.56 -45.85 -11.22
C ASP A 146 -9.57 -44.71 -10.98
N SER A 147 -9.95 -43.45 -11.24
CA SER A 147 -9.05 -42.30 -11.08
C SER A 147 -8.70 -42.02 -9.63
N LEU A 148 -9.66 -42.08 -8.70
CA LEU A 148 -9.39 -41.89 -7.27
C LEU A 148 -8.79 -43.14 -6.64
N ASN A 149 -9.15 -44.34 -7.11
CA ASN A 149 -8.54 -45.61 -6.67
C ASN A 149 -7.04 -45.71 -6.98
N GLU A 150 -6.53 -44.98 -7.99
CA GLU A 150 -5.09 -44.94 -8.34
C GLU A 150 -4.30 -43.95 -7.47
N ILE A 151 -4.99 -43.01 -6.80
CA ILE A 151 -4.40 -41.93 -5.98
C ILE A 151 -4.46 -42.23 -4.47
N PHE A 152 -5.53 -42.91 -4.04
CA PHE A 152 -5.86 -43.10 -2.63
C PHE A 152 -5.75 -44.56 -2.19
N SER A 153 -5.11 -44.79 -1.04
CA SER A 153 -4.99 -46.10 -0.41
C SER A 153 -5.84 -46.22 0.88
N PRO A 154 -6.48 -47.37 1.17
CA PRO A 154 -7.38 -47.51 2.31
C PRO A 154 -6.64 -47.66 3.66
N THR A 155 -6.99 -46.80 4.60
CA THR A 155 -6.43 -46.82 5.97
C THR A 155 -7.30 -47.55 6.98
N GLY A 156 -8.55 -47.86 6.64
CA GLY A 156 -9.52 -48.56 7.48
C GLY A 156 -10.79 -47.75 7.74
N PHE A 157 -11.68 -48.32 8.54
CA PHE A 157 -12.98 -47.71 8.87
C PHE A 157 -12.92 -46.97 10.20
N ILE A 158 -13.46 -45.76 10.25
CA ILE A 158 -13.82 -45.09 11.50
C ILE A 158 -15.30 -45.34 11.77
N SER A 159 -15.60 -45.85 12.96
CA SER A 159 -16.96 -46.16 13.41
C SER A 159 -17.47 -45.08 14.36
N LYS A 160 -18.80 -44.85 14.35
CA LYS A 160 -19.57 -43.92 15.21
C LYS A 160 -19.48 -42.42 14.88
N LEU A 161 -19.93 -42.05 13.69
CA LEU A 161 -20.54 -40.73 13.45
C LEU A 161 -21.94 -40.95 12.85
N GLU A 162 -22.99 -40.56 13.59
CA GLU A 162 -24.41 -40.65 13.20
C GLU A 162 -24.88 -42.02 12.66
N GLY A 163 -24.31 -43.12 13.15
CA GLY A 163 -24.72 -44.48 12.78
C GLY A 163 -24.26 -44.96 11.39
N SER A 164 -23.45 -44.16 10.68
CA SER A 164 -22.78 -44.58 9.43
C SER A 164 -21.31 -44.95 9.69
N GLU A 165 -20.79 -45.94 8.97
CA GLU A 165 -19.35 -46.23 8.91
C GLU A 165 -18.73 -45.53 7.71
N TYR A 166 -17.61 -44.85 7.95
CA TYR A 166 -16.83 -44.17 6.91
C TYR A 166 -15.47 -44.87 6.76
N GLU A 167 -15.07 -45.09 5.51
CA GLU A 167 -13.71 -45.49 5.15
C GLU A 167 -12.88 -44.22 4.96
N ILE A 168 -11.69 -44.17 5.58
CA ILE A 168 -10.73 -43.10 5.33
C ILE A 168 -9.62 -43.62 4.44
N LEU A 169 -9.35 -42.88 3.37
CA LEU A 169 -8.27 -43.17 2.44
C LEU A 169 -7.21 -42.07 2.50
N ILE A 170 -5.98 -42.44 2.21
CA ILE A 170 -4.80 -41.56 2.25
C ILE A 170 -4.08 -41.55 0.90
N CYS A 171 -3.70 -40.35 0.47
CA CYS A 171 -2.79 -40.05 -0.61
C CYS A 171 -1.54 -39.39 0.00
N HIS A 172 -0.34 -39.86 -0.36
CA HIS A 172 0.92 -39.38 0.21
C HIS A 172 1.64 -38.43 -0.75
N ARG A 173 2.25 -37.38 -0.20
CA ARG A 173 3.09 -36.43 -0.97
C ARG A 173 4.19 -37.13 -1.77
N HIS A 174 4.82 -38.17 -1.21
CA HIS A 174 5.98 -38.81 -1.84
C HIS A 174 5.65 -39.56 -3.13
N ASP A 175 4.39 -39.94 -3.35
CA ASP A 175 3.93 -40.58 -4.59
C ASP A 175 3.85 -39.58 -5.77
N HIS A 176 3.76 -38.28 -5.47
CA HIS A 176 3.62 -37.19 -6.45
C HIS A 176 4.82 -36.25 -6.52
N CYS A 177 5.44 -35.97 -5.37
CA CYS A 177 6.53 -35.02 -5.16
C CYS A 177 7.58 -35.66 -4.24
N PRO A 178 8.39 -36.62 -4.72
CA PRO A 178 9.36 -37.35 -3.91
C PRO A 178 10.39 -36.42 -3.25
N THR A 179 10.98 -36.86 -2.14
CA THR A 179 12.06 -36.13 -1.46
C THR A 179 13.34 -36.18 -2.27
N LEU A 180 14.00 -35.04 -2.40
CA LEU A 180 15.25 -34.92 -3.13
C LEU A 180 16.39 -35.57 -2.34
N HIS A 181 17.24 -36.34 -3.02
CA HIS A 181 18.46 -36.85 -2.40
C HIS A 181 19.53 -35.77 -2.47
N ILE A 182 20.07 -35.36 -1.33
CA ILE A 182 21.12 -34.35 -1.24
C ILE A 182 22.41 -34.99 -0.76
N ARG A 183 23.51 -34.63 -1.41
CA ARG A 183 24.86 -35.13 -1.13
C ARG A 183 25.90 -34.02 -1.27
N PRO A 184 27.14 -34.19 -0.77
CA PRO A 184 28.25 -33.30 -1.11
C PRO A 184 28.45 -33.21 -2.62
N ALA A 185 28.80 -32.01 -3.09
CA ALA A 185 29.18 -31.75 -4.47
C ALA A 185 30.55 -32.38 -4.79
N LYS A 186 30.68 -32.89 -6.02
CA LYS A 186 31.90 -33.39 -6.65
C LYS A 186 32.22 -32.56 -7.89
N VAL A 187 33.48 -32.54 -8.30
CA VAL A 187 33.92 -31.78 -9.50
C VAL A 187 33.19 -32.25 -10.77
N GLU A 188 32.87 -33.56 -10.83
CA GLU A 188 32.05 -34.19 -11.88
C GLU A 188 30.65 -33.55 -12.04
N ASP A 189 30.07 -32.98 -10.98
CA ASP A 189 28.75 -32.34 -11.01
C ASP A 189 28.76 -31.00 -11.79
N HIS A 190 29.93 -30.47 -12.16
CA HIS A 190 30.07 -29.21 -12.90
C HIS A 190 29.30 -29.21 -14.22
N ASP A 191 29.48 -30.26 -15.04
CA ASP A 191 28.90 -30.36 -16.38
C ASP A 191 27.35 -30.39 -16.36
N ASP A 192 26.76 -31.00 -15.33
CA ASP A 192 25.31 -31.06 -15.11
C ASP A 192 24.73 -29.71 -14.66
N LEU A 193 25.48 -28.96 -13.85
CA LEU A 193 25.01 -27.73 -13.20
C LEU A 193 25.20 -26.48 -14.07
N VAL A 194 26.24 -26.42 -14.91
CA VAL A 194 26.50 -25.27 -15.81
C VAL A 194 25.29 -24.94 -16.71
N PRO A 195 24.55 -25.89 -17.32
CA PRO A 195 23.32 -25.61 -18.05
C PRO A 195 22.17 -25.04 -17.20
N ILE A 196 22.16 -25.26 -15.88
CA ILE A 196 21.17 -24.66 -14.97
C ILE A 196 21.57 -23.21 -14.68
N PHE A 197 22.83 -23.00 -14.29
CA PHE A 197 23.36 -21.65 -14.05
C PHE A 197 23.26 -20.74 -15.27
N ASN A 198 23.64 -21.21 -16.47
CA ASN A 198 23.55 -20.42 -17.70
C ASN A 198 22.10 -20.08 -18.10
N ARG A 199 21.12 -20.91 -17.73
CA ARG A 199 19.68 -20.60 -17.93
C ARG A 199 19.18 -19.54 -16.95
N GLN A 200 19.75 -19.47 -15.75
CA GLN A 200 19.29 -18.62 -14.64
C GLN A 200 20.10 -17.32 -14.48
N SER A 201 21.33 -17.25 -14.98
CA SER A 201 22.20 -16.06 -14.91
C SER A 201 23.33 -16.09 -15.93
N GLU A 202 23.36 -15.11 -16.83
CA GLU A 202 24.50 -14.86 -17.73
C GLU A 202 25.70 -14.24 -16.97
N VAL A 203 25.40 -13.44 -15.93
CA VAL A 203 26.37 -12.62 -15.18
C VAL A 203 27.44 -13.44 -14.44
N LEU A 204 27.08 -14.61 -13.90
CA LEU A 204 28.01 -15.44 -13.12
C LEU A 204 29.19 -15.92 -13.97
N LYS A 205 28.91 -16.26 -15.24
CA LYS A 205 29.90 -16.74 -16.20
C LYS A 205 30.87 -15.62 -16.60
N GLU A 206 30.36 -14.42 -16.83
CA GLU A 206 31.18 -13.23 -17.13
C GLU A 206 32.04 -12.80 -15.93
N THR A 207 31.50 -12.91 -14.71
CA THR A 207 32.17 -12.40 -13.49
C THR A 207 33.27 -13.34 -12.99
N TYR A 208 33.08 -14.65 -13.07
CA TYR A 208 33.99 -15.64 -12.46
C TYR A 208 34.63 -16.62 -13.46
N GLY A 209 34.32 -16.51 -14.75
CA GLY A 209 34.88 -17.37 -15.81
C GLY A 209 34.24 -18.76 -15.91
N ASP A 210 34.59 -19.53 -16.94
CA ASP A 210 33.94 -20.80 -17.26
C ASP A 210 34.05 -21.88 -16.16
N TYR A 211 35.11 -21.86 -15.35
CA TYR A 211 35.44 -22.94 -14.40
C TYR A 211 35.11 -22.63 -12.92
N PHE A 212 34.48 -21.48 -12.62
CA PHE A 212 34.26 -21.00 -11.25
C PHE A 212 33.61 -22.03 -10.32
N LEU A 213 32.65 -22.81 -10.85
CA LEU A 213 31.90 -23.79 -10.08
C LEU A 213 32.76 -25.01 -9.72
N ALA A 214 33.67 -25.42 -10.62
CA ALA A 214 34.62 -26.50 -10.34
C ALA A 214 35.61 -26.06 -9.25
N GLU A 215 36.20 -24.86 -9.36
CA GLU A 215 37.11 -24.30 -8.35
C GLU A 215 36.44 -24.17 -6.98
N LEU A 216 35.17 -23.74 -6.93
CA LEU A 216 34.40 -23.62 -5.69
C LEU A 216 34.13 -24.99 -5.03
N ILE A 217 33.86 -26.01 -5.84
CA ILE A 217 33.64 -27.38 -5.37
C ILE A 217 34.95 -28.02 -4.90
N GLU A 218 36.09 -27.73 -5.54
CA GLU A 218 37.42 -28.18 -5.09
C GLU A 218 37.87 -27.46 -3.80
N ALA A 219 37.53 -26.18 -3.64
CA ALA A 219 37.92 -25.36 -2.48
C ALA A 219 37.14 -25.63 -1.17
N GLN A 220 36.31 -26.69 -1.13
CA GLN A 220 35.55 -27.09 0.05
C GLN A 220 36.45 -27.44 1.24
N ASN A 221 36.09 -26.96 2.44
CA ASN A 221 36.85 -27.16 3.66
C ASN A 221 35.91 -27.20 4.90
N GLU A 222 36.38 -26.88 6.11
CA GLU A 222 35.52 -26.83 7.30
C GLU A 222 34.64 -25.58 7.36
N ASN A 223 34.99 -24.51 6.64
CA ASN A 223 34.29 -23.23 6.63
C ASN A 223 33.39 -23.05 5.42
N ASN A 224 33.69 -23.71 4.29
CA ASN A 224 32.91 -23.69 3.05
C ASN A 224 32.50 -25.11 2.65
N LYS A 225 31.22 -25.34 2.36
CA LYS A 225 30.68 -26.63 1.88
C LYS A 225 29.77 -26.42 0.68
N CYS A 226 29.82 -27.34 -0.27
CA CYS A 226 28.95 -27.35 -1.44
C CYS A 226 28.13 -28.64 -1.45
N ILE A 227 26.81 -28.51 -1.63
CA ILE A 227 25.87 -29.63 -1.66
C ILE A 227 25.05 -29.59 -2.95
N VAL A 228 24.72 -30.77 -3.48
CA VAL A 228 23.92 -30.93 -4.70
C VAL A 228 22.71 -31.80 -4.45
N VAL A 229 21.65 -31.53 -5.22
CA VAL A 229 20.52 -32.44 -5.38
C VAL A 229 20.86 -33.43 -6.50
N ASP A 230 20.85 -34.71 -6.16
CA ASP A 230 21.05 -35.82 -7.09
C ASP A 230 19.69 -36.44 -7.45
N VAL A 231 19.34 -36.45 -8.74
CA VAL A 231 18.18 -37.19 -9.25
C VAL A 231 18.65 -38.17 -10.31
N LYS A 232 18.68 -39.46 -9.93
CA LYS A 232 19.07 -40.60 -10.79
C LYS A 232 20.52 -40.53 -11.31
N GLY A 233 21.43 -39.91 -10.57
CA GLY A 233 22.85 -39.77 -10.92
C GLY A 233 23.18 -38.48 -11.67
N THR A 234 22.23 -37.55 -11.80
CA THR A 234 22.42 -36.23 -12.42
C THR A 234 22.23 -35.14 -11.35
N ALA A 235 23.13 -34.16 -11.30
CA ALA A 235 23.04 -33.02 -10.38
C ALA A 235 22.04 -31.98 -10.92
N VAL A 236 20.86 -31.85 -10.29
CA VAL A 236 19.78 -30.96 -10.74
C VAL A 236 19.58 -29.71 -9.87
N GLY A 237 20.52 -29.46 -8.96
CA GLY A 237 20.56 -28.25 -8.14
C GLY A 237 21.80 -28.21 -7.25
N PHE A 238 22.18 -27.02 -6.81
CA PHE A 238 23.42 -26.73 -6.08
C PHE A 238 23.20 -25.67 -5.01
N MET A 239 23.86 -25.82 -3.87
CA MET A 239 23.94 -24.81 -2.82
C MET A 239 25.37 -24.75 -2.24
N SER A 240 25.96 -23.55 -2.22
CA SER A 240 27.23 -23.28 -1.53
C SER A 240 26.96 -22.56 -0.20
N LEU A 241 27.59 -23.05 0.86
CA LEU A 241 27.41 -22.62 2.25
C LEU A 241 28.75 -22.16 2.84
N SER A 242 28.76 -21.06 3.60
CA SER A 242 29.94 -20.59 4.32
C SER A 242 29.66 -20.13 5.74
N LYS A 243 30.63 -20.31 6.63
CA LYS A 243 30.66 -19.71 7.99
C LYS A 243 31.09 -18.24 8.01
N ASN A 244 31.64 -17.73 6.90
CA ASN A 244 32.30 -16.41 6.85
C ASN A 244 31.27 -15.27 6.68
N VAL A 245 30.53 -14.95 7.74
CA VAL A 245 29.48 -13.90 7.75
C VAL A 245 29.96 -12.64 8.48
N ASN A 246 29.92 -11.49 7.82
CA ASN A 246 30.19 -10.20 8.47
C ASN A 246 28.95 -9.69 9.22
N ILE A 247 28.76 -10.18 10.45
CA ILE A 247 27.63 -9.86 11.33
C ILE A 247 27.59 -8.37 11.68
N ASP A 248 28.74 -7.69 11.77
CA ASP A 248 28.79 -6.27 12.14
C ASP A 248 28.18 -5.38 11.04
N ILE A 249 28.47 -5.68 9.76
CA ILE A 249 27.81 -5.03 8.62
C ILE A 249 26.31 -5.30 8.65
N LEU A 250 25.87 -6.57 8.78
CA LEU A 250 24.44 -6.90 8.82
C LEU A 250 23.73 -6.21 9.99
N THR A 251 24.37 -6.12 11.16
CA THR A 251 23.85 -5.42 12.34
C THR A 251 23.75 -3.91 12.15
N SER A 252 24.66 -3.31 11.36
CA SER A 252 24.60 -1.90 10.99
C SER A 252 23.47 -1.60 10.00
N CYS A 253 23.13 -2.55 9.12
CA CYS A 253 22.21 -2.38 8.01
C CYS A 253 20.77 -2.88 8.26
N PHE A 254 20.54 -3.82 9.18
CA PHE A 254 19.26 -4.52 9.36
C PHE A 254 18.80 -4.59 10.83
N GLU A 255 17.49 -4.77 11.03
CA GLU A 255 16.88 -4.92 12.35
C GLU A 255 17.00 -6.35 12.90
N LEU A 256 18.20 -6.68 13.39
CA LEU A 256 18.52 -8.01 13.95
C LEU A 256 18.15 -8.20 15.43
N SER A 257 17.51 -7.22 16.07
CA SER A 257 17.13 -7.31 17.49
C SER A 257 16.22 -8.49 17.82
N PRO A 258 15.23 -8.88 16.99
CA PRO A 258 14.39 -10.06 17.25
C PRO A 258 15.13 -11.40 17.11
N PHE A 259 16.35 -11.39 16.56
CA PHE A 259 17.18 -12.56 16.29
C PHE A 259 18.48 -12.55 17.12
N ASN A 260 18.50 -11.79 18.22
CA ASN A 260 19.66 -11.60 19.11
C ASN A 260 20.98 -11.29 18.35
N GLY A 261 20.92 -10.52 17.25
CA GLY A 261 22.12 -10.19 16.47
C GLY A 261 22.83 -11.40 15.84
N LEU A 262 22.09 -12.49 15.56
CA LEU A 262 22.61 -13.75 15.01
C LEU A 262 23.57 -14.51 15.97
N ARG A 263 23.35 -14.34 17.28
CA ARG A 263 24.17 -14.95 18.35
C ARG A 263 23.33 -15.82 19.29
N ARG A 264 23.95 -16.85 19.86
CA ARG A 264 23.35 -17.66 20.94
C ARG A 264 23.20 -16.84 22.22
N PRO A 265 22.03 -16.83 22.89
CA PRO A 265 21.90 -16.23 24.22
C PRO A 265 22.76 -16.98 25.26
N PRO A 266 23.44 -16.29 26.19
CA PRO A 266 24.31 -16.94 27.19
C PRO A 266 23.62 -17.95 28.13
N GLU A 267 22.29 -17.91 28.23
CA GLU A 267 21.52 -18.78 29.13
C GLU A 267 21.32 -20.21 28.59
N PHE A 268 21.64 -20.48 27.32
CA PHE A 268 21.46 -21.80 26.70
C PHE A 268 22.64 -22.78 26.89
N ASP A 269 23.80 -22.33 27.37
CA ASP A 269 25.01 -23.17 27.51
C ASP A 269 24.92 -24.23 28.64
N ASN A 270 23.84 -24.27 29.43
CA ASN A 270 23.69 -25.13 30.61
C ASN A 270 22.69 -26.29 30.47
N ALA A 271 22.17 -26.58 29.26
CA ALA A 271 21.10 -27.57 29.06
C ALA A 271 21.56 -28.93 28.49
N GLU A 272 22.80 -29.06 28.01
CA GLU A 272 23.32 -30.29 27.39
C GLU A 272 24.64 -30.73 28.03
N ASN A 273 24.56 -31.39 29.19
CA ASN A 273 25.57 -32.34 29.72
C ASN A 273 25.09 -32.94 31.06
N ASP A 274 24.12 -33.86 31.03
CA ASP A 274 23.89 -34.81 32.13
C ASP A 274 23.50 -36.19 31.60
N ASP A 275 24.44 -36.80 30.88
CA ASP A 275 24.38 -38.24 30.56
C ASP A 275 24.68 -39.04 31.83
N GLY A 276 23.67 -39.76 32.31
CA GLY A 276 23.57 -40.10 33.73
C GLY A 276 24.62 -41.08 34.27
N LYS A 277 24.96 -40.90 35.56
CA LYS A 277 25.48 -41.94 36.44
C LYS A 277 24.71 -41.98 37.76
N GLN A 278 24.33 -43.18 38.17
CA GLN A 278 23.52 -43.43 39.37
C GLN A 278 24.32 -43.38 40.68
N ALA A 279 23.61 -42.93 41.73
CA ALA A 279 23.66 -43.36 43.13
C ALA A 279 24.95 -43.13 43.96
N SER A 280 24.79 -42.37 45.06
CA SER A 280 24.56 -43.00 46.39
C SER A 280 24.00 -42.01 47.42
N GLU A 281 23.50 -42.56 48.53
CA GLU A 281 23.13 -41.87 49.79
C GLU A 281 24.38 -41.18 50.43
N THR A 282 24.34 -40.32 51.47
CA THR A 282 23.45 -40.26 52.65
C THR A 282 23.53 -38.88 53.37
N GLU A 283 22.65 -38.66 54.36
CA GLU A 283 22.80 -37.80 55.56
C GLU A 283 22.68 -36.25 55.46
N GLU A 284 21.47 -35.79 55.81
CA GLU A 284 21.19 -34.58 56.60
C GLU A 284 21.94 -34.64 57.97
N PRO A 285 22.25 -33.51 58.67
CA PRO A 285 21.16 -32.74 59.31
C PRO A 285 21.37 -31.22 59.53
N THR A 286 20.23 -30.52 59.74
CA THR A 286 19.95 -29.38 60.65
C THR A 286 21.08 -28.40 61.04
N ASP A 287 20.88 -27.07 61.03
CA ASP A 287 19.81 -26.43 61.81
C ASP A 287 19.42 -24.99 61.35
N THR A 288 18.23 -24.62 61.80
CA THR A 288 17.43 -23.38 61.68
C THR A 288 17.86 -22.27 62.69
N PRO A 289 17.14 -21.12 62.84
CA PRO A 289 16.31 -20.34 61.91
C PRO A 289 16.49 -18.79 61.98
N ALA A 290 16.23 -18.13 60.84
CA ALA A 290 15.32 -16.97 60.59
C ALA A 290 15.09 -15.78 61.57
N LYS A 291 14.53 -14.70 60.97
CA LYS A 291 13.90 -13.46 61.53
C LYS A 291 14.88 -12.27 61.73
N THR A 292 14.54 -11.00 61.43
CA THR A 292 13.24 -10.41 61.02
C THR A 292 13.41 -9.08 60.24
N SER A 293 12.73 -8.97 59.09
CA SER A 293 11.98 -7.82 58.52
C SER A 293 12.22 -6.34 58.92
N ARG A 294 12.08 -5.47 57.89
CA ARG A 294 11.56 -4.06 57.90
C ARG A 294 12.49 -2.94 58.40
N VAL A 295 12.41 -1.67 57.95
CA VAL A 295 11.97 -1.01 56.67
C VAL A 295 12.25 0.51 56.82
N THR A 296 12.51 1.27 55.73
CA THR A 296 12.57 2.77 55.66
C THR A 296 13.63 3.48 56.54
N SER A 297 14.06 4.74 56.31
CA SER A 297 13.96 5.68 55.16
C SER A 297 14.99 6.82 55.32
N ILE A 298 15.39 7.39 54.18
CA ILE A 298 15.82 8.79 53.89
C ILE A 298 15.99 9.75 55.10
N ILE A 299 17.15 10.42 55.14
CA ILE A 299 17.36 11.73 55.80
C ILE A 299 18.05 12.67 54.78
N GLN A 300 17.60 13.93 54.71
CA GLN A 300 18.20 15.02 53.93
C GLN A 300 19.28 15.76 54.74
N THR A 301 20.24 16.42 54.07
CA THR A 301 20.48 17.89 54.10
C THR A 301 21.86 18.26 53.50
N ASP A 302 21.83 18.89 52.32
CA ASP A 302 22.36 20.22 51.95
C ASP A 302 23.80 20.74 52.25
N ASP A 303 24.18 21.69 51.38
CA ASP A 303 25.28 22.70 51.37
C ASP A 303 26.74 22.26 51.07
N HIS A 304 27.41 22.75 49.99
CA HIS A 304 27.98 24.10 49.70
C HIS A 304 29.24 24.43 50.56
N ASP A 305 30.35 25.04 50.09
CA ASP A 305 30.66 25.73 48.82
C ASP A 305 32.19 25.86 48.52
N SER A 306 32.56 25.84 47.22
CA SER A 306 33.48 26.72 46.43
C SER A 306 35.04 26.92 46.59
N LYS A 307 35.72 26.78 45.41
CA LYS A 307 36.75 27.65 44.73
C LYS A 307 38.26 27.75 45.12
N LYS A 308 39.12 27.40 44.10
CA LYS A 308 40.33 28.10 43.53
C LYS A 308 41.57 28.38 44.42
N ASP A 309 42.85 28.32 43.98
CA ASP A 309 43.51 28.35 42.65
C ASP A 309 45.02 27.89 42.74
N ASP A 310 45.70 27.73 41.59
CA ASP A 310 47.17 27.80 41.30
C ASP A 310 48.25 26.72 41.74
N ARG A 311 48.84 26.06 40.71
CA ARG A 311 50.29 25.86 40.38
C ARG A 311 51.31 25.04 41.25
N LYS A 312 51.87 23.92 40.69
CA LYS A 312 53.26 23.77 40.11
C LYS A 312 53.79 22.32 39.93
N HIS A 313 54.52 22.09 38.82
CA HIS A 313 55.70 21.19 38.53
C HIS A 313 55.79 19.73 39.08
N SER A 314 56.50 18.75 38.48
CA SER A 314 57.71 18.78 37.61
C SER A 314 57.96 17.52 36.73
N THR A 315 58.29 17.67 35.42
CA THR A 315 59.48 17.15 34.66
C THR A 315 59.87 15.64 34.65
N LYS A 316 60.54 14.99 33.65
CA LYS A 316 61.01 15.18 32.24
C LYS A 316 61.54 13.78 31.75
N GLY A 317 61.90 13.44 30.50
CA GLY A 317 61.77 14.11 29.18
C GLY A 317 62.98 13.90 28.21
N LEU A 318 62.71 13.65 26.90
CA LEU A 318 63.60 13.66 25.70
C LEU A 318 64.52 12.40 25.48
N HIS A 319 65.04 12.03 24.28
CA HIS A 319 65.33 12.64 22.95
C HIS A 319 65.24 11.54 21.81
N ASP A 320 65.33 11.72 20.47
CA ASP A 320 65.03 12.80 19.48
C ASP A 320 65.41 12.39 18.01
N ILE A 321 65.10 13.23 16.98
CA ILE A 321 65.70 13.39 15.62
C ILE A 321 65.37 12.44 14.43
N PHE A 322 65.11 13.10 13.28
CA PHE A 322 64.90 12.72 11.87
C PHE A 322 65.97 11.81 11.18
N SER A 323 65.58 11.12 10.08
CA SER A 323 66.05 11.41 8.68
C SER A 323 65.52 10.43 7.60
N ARG A 324 65.70 10.76 6.31
CA ARG A 324 65.10 10.13 5.11
C ARG A 324 66.20 9.51 4.17
N PRO A 325 65.89 9.00 2.96
CA PRO A 325 66.30 7.68 2.42
C PRO A 325 67.70 7.65 1.73
N PRO A 326 68.10 6.53 1.06
CA PRO A 326 68.06 6.57 -0.42
C PRO A 326 67.80 5.23 -1.18
N THR A 327 67.87 5.35 -2.51
CA THR A 327 67.46 4.49 -3.65
C THR A 327 68.33 3.30 -4.09
N ARG A 328 67.67 2.37 -4.82
CA ARG A 328 68.09 1.56 -6.00
C ARG A 328 69.27 0.57 -5.92
N GLY A 329 69.01 -0.66 -6.37
CA GLY A 329 70.00 -1.63 -6.86
C GLY A 329 69.32 -2.87 -7.45
N SER A 330 69.61 -3.22 -8.71
CA SER A 330 68.98 -4.32 -9.46
C SER A 330 69.83 -5.60 -9.48
N THR A 331 69.19 -6.75 -9.78
CA THR A 331 69.59 -7.80 -10.78
C THR A 331 69.32 -9.25 -10.29
N ILE A 332 68.37 -9.92 -10.97
CA ILE A 332 68.29 -11.34 -11.44
C ILE A 332 69.47 -12.28 -11.06
N THR A 333 69.37 -13.60 -10.75
CA THR A 333 68.47 -14.69 -11.24
C THR A 333 68.63 -16.00 -10.41
N ILE A 334 67.70 -16.97 -10.58
CA ILE A 334 67.77 -18.42 -10.20
C ILE A 334 67.64 -18.71 -8.69
N GLY A 335 66.80 -19.65 -8.20
CA GLY A 335 65.83 -20.54 -8.85
C GLY A 335 65.31 -21.65 -7.90
N THR A 336 64.31 -22.41 -8.35
CA THR A 336 63.66 -23.62 -7.73
C THR A 336 62.92 -23.47 -6.39
N ASP A 337 61.58 -23.59 -6.49
CA ASP A 337 60.64 -24.43 -5.71
C ASP A 337 60.71 -24.47 -4.15
N THR A 338 59.60 -24.45 -3.39
CA THR A 338 58.27 -25.05 -3.64
C THR A 338 57.09 -24.25 -3.04
N SER A 339 55.98 -24.20 -3.79
CA SER A 339 54.57 -24.10 -3.36
C SER A 339 54.18 -23.66 -1.93
N ASP A 340 53.55 -22.50 -1.84
CA ASP A 340 52.44 -22.19 -0.90
C ASP A 340 51.50 -21.19 -1.59
N VAL A 341 50.25 -21.56 -1.86
CA VAL A 341 49.26 -20.68 -2.52
C VAL A 341 48.16 -20.28 -1.53
N HIS A 342 48.29 -19.07 -0.99
CA HIS A 342 47.23 -18.42 -0.24
C HIS A 342 46.15 -17.85 -1.17
N PHE A 343 44.95 -18.43 -1.16
CA PHE A 343 43.75 -17.71 -1.59
C PHE A 343 43.43 -16.61 -0.58
N LYS A 344 43.65 -15.34 -0.96
CA LYS A 344 43.12 -14.18 -0.25
C LYS A 344 41.92 -13.63 -1.01
N SER A 345 40.77 -13.61 -0.34
CA SER A 345 39.59 -12.92 -0.83
C SER A 345 39.85 -11.41 -0.93
N LYS A 346 39.62 -10.85 -2.11
CA LYS A 346 39.31 -9.44 -2.32
C LYS A 346 38.03 -9.36 -3.11
N LEU A 347 36.96 -8.89 -2.47
CA LEU A 347 35.67 -8.63 -3.08
C LEU A 347 35.19 -7.26 -2.61
N ALA A 348 35.87 -6.25 -3.15
CA ALA A 348 35.57 -4.83 -3.17
C ALA A 348 36.50 -4.20 -4.21
N ASP A 349 36.05 -3.12 -4.86
CA ASP A 349 36.82 -2.25 -5.77
C ASP A 349 37.23 -2.84 -7.13
N VAL A 350 36.29 -2.85 -8.10
CA VAL A 350 36.58 -2.63 -9.54
C VAL A 350 35.47 -1.79 -10.16
N TYR A 351 35.73 -0.51 -10.42
CA TYR A 351 35.17 0.31 -11.50
C TYR A 351 35.93 1.65 -11.52
N ASP A 352 37.10 1.66 -12.15
CA ASP A 352 37.76 2.84 -12.72
C ASP A 352 38.87 2.36 -13.69
N ASP A 353 39.44 3.30 -14.45
CA ASP A 353 40.34 3.16 -15.62
C ASP A 353 39.63 2.69 -16.92
N ASP A 354 39.84 3.30 -18.08
CA ASP A 354 40.51 4.57 -18.45
C ASP A 354 39.99 5.01 -19.84
N ASP A 355 39.96 6.31 -20.12
CA ASP A 355 40.16 6.81 -21.50
C ASP A 355 40.54 8.30 -21.48
N GLY A 356 41.84 8.57 -21.54
CA GLY A 356 42.39 9.92 -21.51
C GLY A 356 42.41 10.63 -22.87
N SER A 357 41.98 11.89 -22.91
CA SER A 357 42.49 12.83 -23.91
C SER A 357 42.71 14.22 -23.30
N SER A 358 43.87 14.80 -23.63
CA SER A 358 44.42 16.01 -23.01
C SER A 358 43.94 17.29 -23.69
N PHE A 359 43.67 18.35 -22.92
CA PHE A 359 44.31 19.64 -23.18
C PHE A 359 44.41 20.55 -21.94
N ASP A 360 45.33 21.51 -22.03
CA ASP A 360 45.86 22.38 -20.98
C ASP A 360 45.00 23.64 -20.72
N GLY A 361 45.15 24.27 -19.55
CA GLY A 361 44.37 25.46 -19.17
C GLY A 361 44.41 25.83 -17.69
N SER A 362 45.56 26.34 -17.23
CA SER A 362 45.71 26.94 -15.90
C SER A 362 44.91 28.24 -15.72
N GLU A 363 44.35 28.48 -14.52
CA GLU A 363 44.63 29.70 -13.75
C GLU A 363 44.21 29.56 -12.27
N GLU A 364 45.03 30.11 -11.38
CA GLU A 364 44.84 30.12 -9.92
C GLU A 364 43.82 31.20 -9.51
N PHE A 365 43.23 31.13 -8.30
CA PHE A 365 43.33 32.23 -7.32
C PHE A 365 42.79 31.88 -5.92
N SER A 366 43.71 31.91 -4.95
CA SER A 366 43.55 32.26 -3.52
C SER A 366 42.36 31.72 -2.70
N GLU A 367 42.67 30.77 -1.82
CA GLU A 367 41.99 30.64 -0.52
C GLU A 367 42.23 31.89 0.34
N HIS A 368 41.24 32.30 1.14
CA HIS A 368 41.44 33.15 2.31
C HIS A 368 40.84 32.49 3.56
N SER A 369 41.72 32.05 4.44
CA SER A 369 41.41 31.49 5.75
C SER A 369 40.91 32.57 6.71
N GLY A 370 39.67 32.44 7.18
CA GLY A 370 39.10 33.26 8.25
C GLY A 370 38.63 32.37 9.41
N SER A 371 39.51 32.13 10.38
CA SER A 371 39.18 31.38 11.60
C SER A 371 38.72 32.34 12.70
N GLU A 372 37.43 32.30 13.08
CA GLU A 372 36.98 32.88 14.34
C GLU A 372 36.16 31.89 15.16
N SER A 373 36.43 31.89 16.47
CA SER A 373 35.87 30.97 17.44
C SER A 373 35.16 31.75 18.56
N VAL A 374 33.85 31.56 18.69
CA VAL A 374 33.07 32.05 19.85
C VAL A 374 32.10 30.93 20.24
N GLN A 375 32.48 30.07 21.19
CA GLN A 375 32.11 30.19 22.61
C GLN A 375 30.62 30.41 22.89
N SER A 376 30.01 29.36 23.44
CA SER A 376 28.64 29.29 23.93
C SER A 376 28.37 30.15 25.16
N LEU A 377 27.21 30.81 25.20
CA LEU A 377 26.53 31.17 26.44
C LEU A 377 25.02 30.84 26.30
N ARG A 378 24.49 30.08 27.26
CA ARG A 378 23.06 29.72 27.35
C ARG A 378 22.36 30.58 28.40
N SER A 379 21.15 31.06 28.10
CA SER A 379 20.01 31.17 29.03
C SER A 379 18.75 31.48 28.20
N ARG A 380 17.83 30.53 28.00
CA ARG A 380 16.71 30.13 28.89
C ARG A 380 15.55 31.14 28.89
N ASN A 381 14.46 30.83 28.17
CA ASN A 381 13.22 30.29 28.76
C ASN A 381 12.12 30.11 27.69
N ASP A 382 11.97 28.89 27.19
CA ASP A 382 10.80 28.50 26.37
C ASP A 382 9.83 27.69 27.23
N MET A 383 8.54 28.02 27.18
CA MET A 383 7.46 27.21 27.76
C MET A 383 6.87 26.32 26.67
N GLU A 384 7.18 25.02 26.71
CA GLU A 384 6.69 24.05 25.72
C GLU A 384 5.16 23.86 25.83
N ALA A 385 4.44 24.17 24.74
CA ALA A 385 3.09 23.66 24.52
C ALA A 385 3.15 22.15 24.18
N GLN A 386 2.21 21.37 24.72
CA GLN A 386 2.27 19.90 24.68
C GLN A 386 1.90 19.32 23.31
N ALA A 387 2.88 19.20 22.41
CA ALA A 387 2.78 18.31 21.26
C ALA A 387 2.81 16.83 21.72
N LEU A 388 1.85 16.03 21.24
CA LEU A 388 1.81 14.59 21.53
C LEU A 388 3.00 13.88 20.90
N ASP A 389 3.82 13.31 21.78
CA ASP A 389 5.20 12.94 21.51
C ASP A 389 5.32 11.60 20.78
N ILE A 390 5.37 11.61 19.44
CA ILE A 390 5.76 10.42 18.63
C ILE A 390 7.29 10.24 18.71
N LYS A 391 7.84 10.13 19.93
CA LYS A 391 9.24 9.79 20.21
C LYS A 391 9.49 8.29 20.02
N GLY A 392 9.40 7.85 18.77
CA GLY A 392 9.67 6.47 18.36
C GLY A 392 10.95 6.26 17.54
N ILE A 393 11.41 7.26 16.76
CA ILE A 393 12.32 6.99 15.62
C ILE A 393 13.68 7.71 15.69
N ASP A 394 13.80 8.91 16.29
CA ASP A 394 15.10 9.59 16.45
C ASP A 394 15.62 9.53 17.90
N ARG A 395 15.91 8.30 18.36
CA ARG A 395 16.99 8.09 19.32
C ARG A 395 18.15 7.42 18.62
N ALA A 396 19.27 8.13 18.52
CA ALA A 396 20.58 7.48 18.40
C ALA A 396 20.89 6.78 19.73
N SER A 397 20.19 5.68 20.02
CA SER A 397 20.59 4.75 21.06
C SER A 397 21.93 4.13 20.66
N SER A 398 22.79 3.87 21.65
CA SER A 398 23.91 2.96 21.47
C SER A 398 23.37 1.65 20.87
N ALA A 399 23.93 1.22 19.74
CA ALA A 399 23.51 -0.03 19.10
C ALA A 399 23.51 -1.16 20.15
N PRO A 400 22.45 -1.99 20.21
CA PRO A 400 22.34 -3.04 21.22
C PRO A 400 23.55 -3.98 21.12
N VAL A 401 24.28 -4.12 22.23
CA VAL A 401 25.44 -5.01 22.32
C VAL A 401 24.93 -6.43 22.56
N TYR A 402 24.85 -7.22 21.50
CA TYR A 402 24.44 -8.61 21.57
C TYR A 402 25.56 -9.46 22.21
N GLN A 403 25.23 -10.14 23.30
CA GLN A 403 26.15 -11.07 23.98
C GLN A 403 26.05 -12.48 23.38
N GLY A 404 27.10 -13.28 23.55
CA GLY A 404 27.17 -14.67 23.11
C GLY A 404 27.87 -14.90 21.78
N THR A 405 27.99 -16.17 21.40
CA THR A 405 28.74 -16.65 20.23
C THR A 405 27.97 -16.45 18.93
N PRO A 406 28.63 -16.04 17.83
CA PRO A 406 28.06 -16.08 16.49
C PRO A 406 27.52 -17.47 16.12
N SER A 407 26.31 -17.53 15.58
CA SER A 407 25.62 -18.79 15.28
C SER A 407 24.93 -18.75 13.90
N VAL A 408 25.64 -18.25 12.89
CA VAL A 408 25.12 -18.09 11.52
C VAL A 408 26.03 -18.70 10.45
N ILE A 409 25.41 -19.38 9.48
CA ILE A 409 25.98 -19.72 8.16
C ILE A 409 25.28 -18.89 7.08
N CYS A 410 25.95 -18.65 5.94
CA CYS A 410 25.33 -18.02 4.77
C CYS A 410 25.32 -18.94 3.55
N ILE A 411 24.25 -18.82 2.75
CA ILE A 411 24.19 -19.35 1.38
C ILE A 411 24.89 -18.32 0.48
N GLN A 412 25.95 -18.74 -0.19
CA GLN A 412 26.73 -17.91 -1.11
C GLN A 412 26.22 -17.99 -2.55
N LEU A 413 25.82 -19.18 -2.97
CA LEU A 413 25.26 -19.48 -4.29
C LEU A 413 24.18 -20.54 -4.14
N TYR A 414 23.14 -20.44 -4.95
CA TYR A 414 22.01 -21.37 -4.98
C TYR A 414 21.47 -21.45 -6.41
N CYS A 415 21.20 -22.66 -6.89
CA CYS A 415 20.41 -22.92 -8.09
C CYS A 415 19.65 -24.25 -7.95
N ILE A 416 18.54 -24.40 -8.67
CA ILE A 416 17.84 -25.67 -8.83
C ILE A 416 17.08 -25.63 -10.16
N ASP A 417 16.97 -26.76 -10.86
CA ASP A 417 16.11 -26.84 -12.03
C ASP A 417 14.63 -26.67 -11.60
N GLU A 418 13.89 -25.82 -12.33
CA GLU A 418 12.53 -25.35 -12.00
C GLU A 418 11.57 -26.49 -11.64
N LYS A 419 11.72 -27.65 -12.29
CA LYS A 419 10.94 -28.87 -12.06
C LYS A 419 11.00 -29.38 -10.61
N TYR A 420 12.06 -29.05 -9.89
CA TYR A 420 12.33 -29.53 -8.52
C TYR A 420 12.28 -28.40 -7.48
N GLU A 421 12.02 -27.16 -7.89
CA GLU A 421 12.13 -25.97 -7.04
C GLU A 421 11.18 -25.98 -5.82
N THR A 422 10.02 -26.63 -5.94
CA THR A 422 9.05 -26.82 -4.85
C THR A 422 9.55 -27.73 -3.72
N ARG A 423 10.69 -28.41 -3.91
CA ARG A 423 11.40 -29.21 -2.91
C ARG A 423 12.68 -28.55 -2.39
N SER A 424 12.94 -27.29 -2.75
CA SER A 424 14.12 -26.53 -2.34
C SER A 424 14.39 -26.49 -0.83
N LEU A 425 13.36 -26.57 0.02
CA LEU A 425 13.52 -26.65 1.49
C LEU A 425 14.35 -27.87 1.94
N ASP A 426 14.38 -28.96 1.15
CA ASP A 426 15.20 -30.14 1.44
C ASP A 426 16.69 -29.76 1.62
N PHE A 427 17.20 -28.75 0.89
CA PHE A 427 18.56 -28.22 1.05
C PHE A 427 18.84 -27.66 2.45
N ILE A 428 17.85 -27.04 3.09
CA ILE A 428 18.04 -26.38 4.39
C ILE A 428 18.20 -27.42 5.50
N THR A 429 17.47 -28.54 5.42
CA THR A 429 17.69 -29.71 6.30
C THR A 429 19.14 -30.18 6.19
N ALA A 430 19.60 -30.46 4.97
CA ALA A 430 20.98 -30.89 4.74
C ALA A 430 22.02 -29.83 5.19
N ALA A 431 21.74 -28.53 5.00
CA ALA A 431 22.64 -27.46 5.41
C ALA A 431 22.91 -27.45 6.93
N PHE A 432 21.87 -27.69 7.75
CA PHE A 432 22.04 -27.83 9.20
C PHE A 432 22.65 -29.19 9.59
N ASP A 433 22.39 -30.27 8.85
CA ASP A 433 23.09 -31.57 9.07
C ASP A 433 24.61 -31.45 8.84
N PHE A 434 25.06 -30.63 7.88
CA PHE A 434 26.48 -30.33 7.65
C PHE A 434 27.06 -29.30 8.64
N PHE A 435 26.22 -28.48 9.28
CA PHE A 435 26.63 -27.44 10.24
C PHE A 435 25.76 -27.45 11.51
N PRO A 436 25.77 -28.54 12.31
CA PRO A 436 24.82 -28.74 13.42
C PRO A 436 24.99 -27.75 14.58
N ASN A 437 26.13 -27.04 14.66
CA ASN A 437 26.45 -26.09 15.71
C ASN A 437 25.97 -24.64 15.40
N PHE A 438 25.12 -24.45 14.39
CA PHE A 438 24.68 -23.13 13.92
C PHE A 438 23.15 -23.06 13.91
N ASP A 439 22.60 -21.98 14.46
CA ASP A 439 21.14 -21.85 14.63
C ASP A 439 20.47 -21.08 13.49
N TYR A 440 21.23 -20.26 12.76
CA TYR A 440 20.76 -19.39 11.69
C TYR A 440 21.42 -19.72 10.35
N CYS A 441 20.63 -19.71 9.29
CA CYS A 441 21.08 -19.71 7.91
C CYS A 441 20.58 -18.43 7.23
N VAL A 442 21.46 -17.66 6.58
CA VAL A 442 21.09 -16.40 5.91
C VAL A 442 21.42 -16.42 4.41
N ILE A 443 20.66 -15.68 3.63
CA ILE A 443 20.95 -15.42 2.22
C ILE A 443 20.68 -13.96 1.90
N THR A 444 21.53 -13.35 1.08
CA THR A 444 21.32 -11.99 0.58
C THR A 444 21.01 -12.01 -0.92
N VAL A 445 19.99 -11.25 -1.33
CA VAL A 445 19.38 -11.36 -2.67
C VAL A 445 19.22 -9.97 -3.28
N PRO A 446 19.62 -9.70 -4.53
CA PRO A 446 19.44 -8.39 -5.15
C PRO A 446 17.97 -7.95 -5.22
N HIS A 447 17.71 -6.66 -5.02
CA HIS A 447 16.35 -6.09 -4.93
C HIS A 447 15.44 -6.33 -6.16
N LEU A 448 16.04 -6.60 -7.33
CA LEU A 448 15.32 -6.84 -8.59
C LEU A 448 15.15 -8.33 -8.93
N VAL A 449 15.72 -9.25 -8.14
CA VAL A 449 15.51 -10.69 -8.32
C VAL A 449 14.16 -11.09 -7.70
N PRO A 450 13.26 -11.75 -8.45
CA PRO A 450 11.99 -12.24 -7.92
C PRO A 450 12.15 -13.22 -6.75
N GLU A 451 11.14 -13.29 -5.89
CA GLU A 451 11.15 -14.20 -4.74
C GLU A 451 10.87 -15.65 -5.16
N PHE A 452 11.91 -16.48 -5.16
CA PHE A 452 11.83 -17.91 -5.47
C PHE A 452 11.34 -18.76 -4.27
N PRO A 453 10.76 -19.97 -4.49
CA PRO A 453 10.10 -20.80 -3.47
C PRO A 453 10.90 -21.10 -2.21
N LEU A 454 12.24 -21.16 -2.29
CA LEU A 454 13.08 -21.33 -1.08
C LEU A 454 12.88 -20.16 -0.11
N LEU A 455 12.89 -18.92 -0.60
CA LEU A 455 12.77 -17.70 0.20
C LEU A 455 11.40 -17.57 0.88
N GLN A 456 10.35 -18.20 0.35
CA GLN A 456 9.02 -18.22 0.97
C GLN A 456 9.00 -18.90 2.35
N HIS A 457 10.04 -19.68 2.67
CA HIS A 457 10.26 -20.31 3.97
C HIS A 457 11.14 -19.47 4.91
N PHE A 458 11.78 -18.42 4.41
CA PHE A 458 12.68 -17.54 5.16
C PHE A 458 11.93 -16.32 5.71
N THR A 459 12.38 -15.81 6.85
CA THR A 459 11.97 -14.51 7.37
C THR A 459 12.79 -13.42 6.70
N ARG A 460 12.18 -12.57 5.88
CA ARG A 460 12.82 -11.32 5.44
C ARG A 460 13.11 -10.45 6.66
N VAL A 461 14.35 -9.97 6.78
CA VAL A 461 14.76 -9.04 7.83
C VAL A 461 14.58 -7.59 7.35
N THR A 462 13.88 -6.77 8.13
CA THR A 462 13.64 -5.37 7.77
C THR A 462 14.96 -4.58 7.70
N PRO A 463 15.27 -3.90 6.58
CA PRO A 463 16.42 -3.00 6.51
C PRO A 463 16.19 -1.74 7.35
N LYS A 464 17.25 -1.23 7.98
CA LYS A 464 17.20 0.02 8.75
C LYS A 464 16.86 1.21 7.85
N PRO A 465 16.19 2.27 8.35
CA PRO A 465 15.68 3.36 7.51
C PRO A 465 16.72 4.00 6.58
N ARG A 466 17.96 4.17 7.08
CA ARG A 466 19.12 4.76 6.39
C ARG A 466 20.08 3.70 5.79
N SER A 467 19.68 2.43 5.71
CA SER A 467 20.51 1.37 5.11
C SER A 467 20.70 1.63 3.62
N THR A 468 21.96 1.57 3.17
CA THR A 468 22.36 1.64 1.75
C THR A 468 22.81 0.28 1.20
N PHE A 469 22.57 -0.81 1.95
CA PHE A 469 22.99 -2.15 1.54
C PHE A 469 22.31 -2.54 0.20
N PRO A 470 23.03 -3.14 -0.77
CA PRO A 470 22.55 -3.29 -2.14
C PRO A 470 21.62 -4.49 -2.36
N GLN A 471 21.38 -5.30 -1.33
CA GLN A 471 20.60 -6.55 -1.38
C GLN A 471 19.60 -6.62 -0.22
N GLU A 472 18.59 -7.46 -0.35
CA GLU A 472 17.72 -7.89 0.74
C GLU A 472 18.41 -8.94 1.61
N LEU A 473 17.99 -9.05 2.88
CA LEU A 473 18.47 -10.08 3.81
C LEU A 473 17.30 -10.99 4.20
N TYR A 474 17.48 -12.28 3.94
CA TYR A 474 16.57 -13.34 4.34
C TYR A 474 17.26 -14.24 5.36
N LEU A 475 16.49 -14.67 6.38
CA LEU A 475 16.96 -15.46 7.51
C LEU A 475 16.07 -16.67 7.75
N PHE A 476 16.66 -17.82 7.93
CA PHE A 476 16.02 -19.04 8.39
C PHE A 476 16.65 -19.49 9.72
N HIS A 477 15.84 -19.89 10.70
CA HIS A 477 16.33 -20.42 11.97
C HIS A 477 16.08 -21.93 12.02
N HIS A 478 16.99 -22.72 12.59
CA HIS A 478 16.94 -24.19 12.56
C HIS A 478 15.63 -24.76 13.15
N TYR A 479 15.08 -24.17 14.23
CA TYR A 479 13.74 -24.54 14.74
C TYR A 479 12.60 -24.38 13.73
N GLY A 480 12.81 -23.62 12.64
CA GLY A 480 11.88 -23.52 11.52
C GLY A 480 11.65 -24.83 10.77
N LEU A 481 12.58 -25.80 10.86
CA LEU A 481 12.41 -27.16 10.34
C LEU A 481 11.48 -28.03 11.22
N ILE A 482 11.20 -27.60 12.46
CA ILE A 482 10.45 -28.41 13.43
C ILE A 482 8.96 -28.34 13.11
N ASN A 483 8.49 -29.30 12.31
CA ASN A 483 7.08 -29.51 11.94
C ASN A 483 6.22 -30.05 13.10
N SER A 484 6.39 -29.53 14.31
CA SER A 484 5.63 -29.90 15.53
C SER A 484 4.63 -28.83 15.99
N MET A 485 4.49 -27.73 15.25
CA MET A 485 3.63 -26.60 15.60
C MET A 485 2.16 -27.02 15.76
N LYS A 486 1.61 -26.83 16.96
CA LYS A 486 0.21 -27.10 17.30
C LYS A 486 -0.47 -25.83 17.77
N VAL A 487 -1.74 -25.66 17.41
CA VAL A 487 -2.56 -24.53 17.85
C VAL A 487 -3.66 -25.04 18.78
N ARG A 488 -3.88 -24.34 19.89
CA ARG A 488 -4.92 -24.68 20.87
C ARG A 488 -5.45 -23.44 21.57
N ASN A 489 -6.53 -23.59 22.33
CA ASN A 489 -6.99 -22.54 23.23
C ASN A 489 -5.91 -22.24 24.29
N VAL A 490 -5.85 -20.97 24.72
CA VAL A 490 -5.02 -20.52 25.85
C VAL A 490 -5.49 -21.17 27.16
N LYS A 491 -4.54 -21.44 28.06
CA LYS A 491 -4.75 -21.87 29.44
C LYS A 491 -4.16 -20.83 30.41
N VAL A 492 -4.50 -20.98 31.70
CA VAL A 492 -3.88 -20.21 32.79
C VAL A 492 -2.36 -20.44 32.88
N GLU A 493 -1.92 -21.68 32.64
CA GLU A 493 -0.51 -22.10 32.59
C GLU A 493 0.33 -21.31 31.56
N ASP A 494 -0.28 -20.84 30.47
CA ASP A 494 0.45 -20.18 29.38
C ASP A 494 0.80 -18.71 29.68
N VAL A 495 0.12 -18.09 30.65
CA VAL A 495 0.14 -16.62 30.85
C VAL A 495 1.54 -16.08 31.15
N GLU A 496 2.35 -16.80 31.94
CA GLU A 496 3.71 -16.36 32.25
C GLU A 496 4.62 -16.40 31.00
N THR A 497 4.54 -17.47 30.22
CA THR A 497 5.33 -17.61 28.98
C THR A 497 4.87 -16.62 27.91
N ILE A 498 3.56 -16.37 27.81
CA ILE A 498 3.02 -15.34 26.92
C ILE A 498 3.53 -13.94 27.35
N SER A 499 3.55 -13.64 28.65
CA SER A 499 4.09 -12.37 29.18
C SER A 499 5.56 -12.15 28.77
N LYS A 500 6.38 -13.20 28.83
CA LYS A 500 7.78 -13.19 28.34
C LYS A 500 7.82 -12.96 26.81
N LEU A 501 6.98 -13.67 26.04
CA LEU A 501 6.90 -13.53 24.58
C LEU A 501 6.51 -12.11 24.12
N VAL A 502 5.58 -11.44 24.81
CA VAL A 502 5.08 -10.10 24.44
C VAL A 502 5.80 -8.94 25.14
N GLN A 503 6.86 -9.21 25.92
CA GLN A 503 7.52 -8.22 26.79
C GLN A 503 7.93 -6.93 26.08
N ASN A 504 8.35 -7.05 24.81
CA ASN A 504 8.82 -5.96 23.94
C ASN A 504 7.79 -5.52 22.88
N THR A 505 6.54 -6.00 22.96
CA THR A 505 5.49 -5.70 21.97
C THR A 505 4.63 -4.51 22.38
N THR A 506 4.37 -3.59 21.44
CA THR A 506 3.44 -2.48 21.63
C THR A 506 2.02 -2.98 21.93
N GLY A 507 1.43 -2.50 23.02
CA GLY A 507 0.09 -2.92 23.46
C GLY A 507 0.03 -4.21 24.27
N LYS A 508 1.17 -4.72 24.77
CA LYS A 508 1.24 -5.93 25.62
C LYS A 508 0.28 -5.92 26.82
N ASP A 509 0.08 -4.76 27.47
CA ASP A 509 -0.75 -4.68 28.68
C ASP A 509 -2.23 -4.91 28.35
N MET A 510 -2.66 -4.49 27.15
CA MET A 510 -4.00 -4.70 26.61
C MET A 510 -4.20 -6.18 26.22
N LEU A 511 -3.20 -6.76 25.55
CA LEU A 511 -3.17 -8.19 25.21
C LEU A 511 -3.24 -9.09 26.46
N LEU A 512 -2.44 -8.79 27.49
CA LEU A 512 -2.43 -9.55 28.75
C LEU A 512 -3.75 -9.37 29.54
N ARG A 513 -4.35 -8.17 29.53
CA ARG A 513 -5.69 -7.94 30.08
C ARG A 513 -6.73 -8.83 29.40
N ASP A 514 -6.74 -8.89 28.08
CA ASP A 514 -7.70 -9.70 27.31
C ASP A 514 -7.53 -11.20 27.53
N ILE A 515 -6.28 -11.68 27.68
CA ILE A 515 -6.00 -13.08 28.05
C ILE A 515 -6.50 -13.40 29.46
N ASN A 516 -6.31 -12.47 30.41
CA ASN A 516 -6.83 -12.65 31.77
C ASN A 516 -8.37 -12.66 31.79
N LEU A 517 -9.03 -11.79 31.02
CA LEU A 517 -10.49 -11.81 30.83
C LEU A 517 -10.97 -13.12 30.19
N TYR A 518 -10.25 -13.64 29.19
CA TYR A 518 -10.54 -14.95 28.60
C TYR A 518 -10.45 -16.08 29.62
N ASN A 519 -9.38 -16.11 30.43
CA ASN A 519 -9.18 -17.14 31.46
C ASN A 519 -10.19 -17.05 32.61
N MET A 520 -10.67 -15.84 32.96
CA MET A 520 -11.63 -15.62 34.04
C MET A 520 -13.09 -15.84 33.63
N ALA A 521 -13.51 -15.29 32.47
CA ALA A 521 -14.93 -15.20 32.09
C ALA A 521 -15.24 -15.66 30.67
N ARG A 522 -14.24 -15.76 29.78
CA ARG A 522 -14.39 -16.01 28.31
C ARG A 522 -15.29 -15.01 27.58
N ARG A 523 -15.67 -13.92 28.24
CA ARG A 523 -16.54 -12.86 27.73
C ARG A 523 -16.06 -11.51 28.23
N ASP A 524 -16.32 -10.49 27.44
CA ASP A 524 -16.20 -9.10 27.86
C ASP A 524 -17.35 -8.71 28.82
N PRO A 525 -17.27 -7.56 29.51
CA PRO A 525 -18.34 -7.07 30.40
C PRO A 525 -19.69 -6.81 29.72
N ASP A 526 -19.70 -6.58 28.39
CA ASP A 526 -20.91 -6.43 27.56
C ASP A 526 -21.49 -7.78 27.10
N GLY A 527 -20.79 -8.89 27.37
CA GLY A 527 -21.22 -10.24 27.06
C GLY A 527 -20.71 -10.80 25.72
N THR A 528 -19.94 -10.05 24.92
CA THR A 528 -19.31 -10.57 23.69
C THR A 528 -18.37 -11.73 24.01
N ASP A 529 -18.45 -12.83 23.24
CA ASP A 529 -17.55 -13.99 23.40
C ASP A 529 -16.10 -13.66 22.97
N ILE A 530 -15.15 -13.94 23.86
CA ILE A 530 -13.71 -13.87 23.61
C ILE A 530 -13.20 -15.28 23.27
N LYS A 531 -12.36 -15.41 22.24
CA LYS A 531 -11.59 -16.64 21.96
C LYS A 531 -10.10 -16.31 21.88
N ALA A 532 -9.30 -16.94 22.74
CA ALA A 532 -7.85 -16.80 22.74
C ALA A 532 -7.16 -18.12 22.37
N TYR A 533 -6.18 -18.03 21.48
CA TYR A 533 -5.43 -19.14 20.91
C TYR A 533 -3.92 -18.96 21.14
N VAL A 534 -3.22 -20.08 21.34
CA VAL A 534 -1.76 -20.14 21.47
C VAL A 534 -1.20 -21.12 20.45
N ALA A 535 -0.15 -20.69 19.74
CA ALA A 535 0.69 -21.52 18.91
C ALA A 535 1.83 -22.07 19.78
N VAL A 536 2.02 -23.38 19.73
CA VAL A 536 2.93 -24.13 20.61
C VAL A 536 3.87 -25.00 19.76
N CYS A 537 5.17 -24.83 19.93
CA CYS A 537 6.20 -25.69 19.35
C CYS A 537 7.05 -26.27 20.49
N LEU A 538 7.41 -27.56 20.43
CA LEU A 538 8.12 -28.26 21.51
C LEU A 538 7.54 -28.03 22.93
N ASN A 539 6.20 -27.99 23.05
CA ASN A 539 5.44 -27.65 24.27
C ASN A 539 5.60 -26.20 24.79
N GLN A 540 6.39 -25.34 24.14
CA GLN A 540 6.52 -23.92 24.48
C GLN A 540 5.55 -23.03 23.67
N PRO A 541 4.79 -22.13 24.32
CA PRO A 541 4.10 -21.02 23.65
C PRO A 541 5.05 -20.13 22.85
N VAL A 542 4.83 -20.04 21.53
CA VAL A 542 5.64 -19.25 20.58
C VAL A 542 4.83 -18.21 19.80
N GLY A 543 3.49 -18.26 19.91
CA GLY A 543 2.58 -17.25 19.37
C GLY A 543 1.25 -17.22 20.12
N VAL A 544 0.56 -16.09 20.08
CA VAL A 544 -0.73 -15.87 20.74
C VAL A 544 -1.64 -15.00 19.88
N ALA A 545 -2.94 -15.30 19.88
CA ALA A 545 -3.94 -14.51 19.19
C ALA A 545 -5.24 -14.42 20.00
N VAL A 546 -5.93 -13.28 19.91
CA VAL A 546 -7.24 -13.05 20.53
C VAL A 546 -8.21 -12.52 19.48
N ILE A 547 -9.34 -13.20 19.33
CA ILE A 547 -10.44 -12.80 18.46
C ILE A 547 -11.75 -12.68 19.24
N ARG A 548 -12.65 -11.87 18.72
CA ARG A 548 -14.03 -11.71 19.16
C ARG A 548 -15.00 -11.98 18.01
N LYS A 549 -16.30 -11.96 18.30
CA LYS A 549 -17.33 -11.91 17.27
C LYS A 549 -17.32 -10.54 16.59
N GLU A 550 -17.47 -10.50 15.26
CA GLU A 550 -17.74 -9.25 14.57
C GLU A 550 -19.20 -8.85 14.77
N GLU A 551 -19.44 -7.69 15.37
CA GLU A 551 -20.77 -7.16 15.68
C GLU A 551 -21.22 -6.09 14.67
N ASN A 552 -20.27 -5.45 13.98
CA ASN A 552 -20.50 -4.37 13.03
C ASN A 552 -20.43 -4.85 11.56
N ILE A 553 -20.71 -6.12 11.29
CA ILE A 553 -20.56 -6.71 9.95
C ILE A 553 -21.43 -6.02 8.88
N GLU A 554 -22.64 -5.55 9.21
CA GLU A 554 -23.44 -4.75 8.27
C GLU A 554 -22.82 -3.39 7.95
N TYR A 555 -22.22 -2.72 8.95
CA TYR A 555 -21.47 -1.48 8.73
C TYR A 555 -20.25 -1.75 7.83
N ILE A 556 -19.50 -2.82 8.12
CA ILE A 556 -18.34 -3.22 7.31
C ILE A 556 -18.75 -3.49 5.86
N ARG A 557 -19.87 -4.20 5.62
CA ARG A 557 -20.39 -4.46 4.27
C ARG A 557 -20.81 -3.19 3.53
N SER A 558 -21.45 -2.24 4.22
CA SER A 558 -21.90 -0.99 3.60
C SER A 558 -20.77 0.03 3.39
N HIS A 559 -19.71 -0.02 4.20
CA HIS A 559 -18.61 0.95 4.17
C HIS A 559 -17.33 0.46 3.49
N TYR A 560 -17.14 -0.84 3.30
CA TYR A 560 -15.93 -1.40 2.67
C TYR A 560 -16.26 -2.41 1.57
N ASN A 561 -15.37 -2.54 0.58
CA ASN A 561 -15.55 -3.43 -0.56
C ASN A 561 -15.20 -4.90 -0.24
N ILE A 562 -15.77 -5.46 0.84
CA ILE A 562 -15.51 -6.85 1.26
C ILE A 562 -15.96 -7.88 0.21
N GLU A 563 -16.88 -7.50 -0.67
CA GLU A 563 -17.45 -8.36 -1.70
C GLU A 563 -16.47 -8.68 -2.84
N ASP A 564 -15.34 -7.96 -2.95
CA ASP A 564 -14.19 -8.35 -3.78
C ASP A 564 -13.54 -9.65 -3.30
N PHE A 565 -13.71 -9.99 -2.01
CA PHE A 565 -13.01 -11.11 -1.35
C PHE A 565 -13.94 -12.20 -0.82
N ILE A 566 -15.24 -11.93 -0.63
CA ILE A 566 -16.23 -12.89 -0.14
C ILE A 566 -17.60 -12.75 -0.83
N TYR A 567 -18.22 -13.88 -1.17
CA TYR A 567 -19.64 -13.89 -1.54
C TYR A 567 -20.51 -13.80 -0.28
N TYR A 568 -20.77 -12.57 0.20
CA TYR A 568 -21.39 -12.28 1.49
C TYR A 568 -22.64 -13.14 1.82
N ASN A 569 -23.51 -13.38 0.84
CA ASN A 569 -24.75 -14.17 1.05
C ASN A 569 -24.49 -15.66 1.37
N HIS A 570 -23.27 -16.16 1.16
CA HIS A 570 -22.82 -17.51 1.55
C HIS A 570 -22.11 -17.52 2.92
N TYR A 571 -22.13 -16.40 3.64
CA TYR A 571 -21.60 -16.27 4.99
C TYR A 571 -22.70 -16.02 6.02
N MET A 572 -22.63 -16.69 7.17
CA MET A 572 -23.46 -16.39 8.33
C MET A 572 -22.79 -15.35 9.22
N ARG A 573 -23.57 -14.53 9.93
CA ARG A 573 -23.02 -13.52 10.88
C ARG A 573 -22.01 -14.12 11.89
N GLU A 574 -22.26 -15.34 12.35
CA GLU A 574 -21.37 -16.03 13.30
C GLU A 574 -20.03 -16.49 12.69
N GLU A 575 -19.87 -16.50 11.36
CA GLU A 575 -18.63 -16.89 10.69
C GLU A 575 -17.62 -15.73 10.55
N HIS A 576 -18.03 -14.49 10.87
CA HIS A 576 -17.17 -13.32 10.87
C HIS A 576 -16.52 -13.11 12.24
N GLY A 577 -15.19 -13.00 12.26
CA GLY A 577 -14.39 -12.76 13.45
C GLY A 577 -13.72 -11.39 13.41
N HIS A 578 -13.51 -10.81 14.58
CA HIS A 578 -12.76 -9.57 14.77
C HIS A 578 -11.45 -9.88 15.48
N LEU A 579 -10.31 -9.52 14.89
CA LEU A 579 -8.98 -9.72 15.48
C LEU A 579 -8.63 -8.53 16.37
N HIS A 580 -8.18 -8.80 17.61
CA HIS A 580 -7.66 -7.76 18.51
C HIS A 580 -6.15 -7.86 18.70
N HIS A 581 -5.67 -9.10 18.84
CA HIS A 581 -4.27 -9.39 19.13
C HIS A 581 -3.77 -10.54 18.27
N PHE A 582 -2.58 -10.39 17.69
CA PHE A 582 -1.83 -11.46 17.04
C PHE A 582 -0.34 -11.18 17.19
N VAL A 583 0.37 -12.04 17.91
CA VAL A 583 1.82 -11.99 18.08
C VAL A 583 2.38 -13.37 17.82
N LEU A 584 3.42 -13.47 17.00
CA LEU A 584 4.15 -14.70 16.72
C LEU A 584 5.65 -14.38 16.74
N ASN A 585 6.44 -15.22 17.40
CA ASN A 585 7.90 -15.07 17.40
C ASN A 585 8.43 -15.09 15.95
N PRO A 586 9.22 -14.10 15.50
CA PRO A 586 9.69 -13.99 14.12
C PRO A 586 10.38 -15.23 13.55
N ILE A 587 11.05 -16.06 14.36
CA ILE A 587 11.69 -17.31 13.89
C ILE A 587 10.69 -18.36 13.36
N TYR A 588 9.39 -18.19 13.65
CA TYR A 588 8.29 -19.02 13.16
C TYR A 588 7.38 -18.26 12.18
N SER A 589 7.84 -17.14 11.60
CA SER A 589 7.01 -16.28 10.73
C SER A 589 6.43 -17.00 9.51
N HIS A 590 7.11 -18.02 8.99
CA HIS A 590 6.64 -18.91 7.90
C HIS A 590 5.41 -19.74 8.30
N PHE A 591 5.24 -20.07 9.59
CA PHE A 591 4.02 -20.72 10.11
C PHE A 591 2.86 -19.75 10.39
N SER A 592 3.00 -18.45 10.13
CA SER A 592 1.94 -17.45 10.39
C SER A 592 0.64 -17.74 9.64
N LYS A 593 0.72 -18.17 8.38
CA LYS A 593 -0.44 -18.60 7.57
C LYS A 593 -1.16 -19.79 8.21
N TYR A 594 -0.42 -20.82 8.62
CA TYR A 594 -0.96 -21.98 9.34
C TYR A 594 -1.63 -21.59 10.68
N PHE A 595 -1.03 -20.69 11.46
CA PHE A 595 -1.64 -20.22 12.70
C PHE A 595 -2.99 -19.52 12.44
N ILE A 596 -3.10 -18.72 11.37
CA ILE A 596 -4.38 -18.11 10.97
C ILE A 596 -5.39 -19.17 10.50
N GLN A 597 -4.96 -20.17 9.72
CA GLN A 597 -5.81 -21.29 9.28
C GLN A 597 -6.43 -22.02 10.48
N GLU A 598 -5.61 -22.35 11.48
CA GLU A 598 -6.06 -23.01 12.69
C GLU A 598 -6.96 -22.13 13.56
N ILE A 599 -6.70 -20.82 13.64
CA ILE A 599 -7.62 -19.89 14.29
C ILE A 599 -8.97 -19.92 13.58
N LEU A 600 -9.04 -19.84 12.25
CA LEU A 600 -10.28 -19.94 11.48
C LEU A 600 -11.01 -21.27 11.77
N ARG A 601 -10.31 -22.41 11.66
CA ARG A 601 -10.81 -23.77 11.94
C ARG A 601 -11.41 -23.88 13.35
N LEU A 602 -10.58 -23.68 14.37
CA LEU A 602 -10.93 -23.87 15.79
C LEU A 602 -11.94 -22.84 16.31
N SER A 603 -12.06 -21.69 15.64
CA SER A 603 -13.05 -20.66 16.00
C SER A 603 -14.39 -20.80 15.28
N LYS A 604 -14.50 -21.69 14.28
CA LYS A 604 -15.64 -21.77 13.34
C LYS A 604 -15.88 -20.45 12.60
N LYS A 605 -14.80 -19.73 12.27
CA LYS A 605 -14.83 -18.49 11.49
C LYS A 605 -14.31 -18.77 10.08
N ASN A 606 -14.90 -18.09 9.10
CA ASN A 606 -14.48 -18.18 7.69
C ASN A 606 -13.90 -16.85 7.16
N ALA A 607 -14.08 -15.74 7.88
CA ALA A 607 -13.45 -14.45 7.61
C ALA A 607 -13.04 -13.78 8.92
N ILE A 608 -11.89 -13.12 8.93
CA ILE A 608 -11.36 -12.33 10.06
C ILE A 608 -11.03 -10.91 9.58
N TYR A 609 -11.52 -9.93 10.33
CA TYR A 609 -11.28 -8.51 10.09
C TYR A 609 -10.37 -7.91 11.17
N TYR A 610 -9.58 -6.90 10.79
CA TYR A 610 -8.72 -6.14 11.69
C TYR A 610 -8.70 -4.66 11.29
N PRO A 611 -9.23 -3.74 12.13
CA PRO A 611 -9.18 -2.30 11.87
C PRO A 611 -7.86 -1.68 12.35
N ILE A 612 -7.36 -0.69 11.61
CA ILE A 612 -6.27 0.21 12.05
C ILE A 612 -6.82 1.64 12.06
N TYR A 613 -6.86 2.24 13.25
CA TYR A 613 -7.34 3.60 13.45
C TYR A 613 -6.20 4.63 13.29
N PRO A 614 -6.50 5.87 12.85
CA PRO A 614 -5.52 6.97 12.82
C PRO A 614 -4.89 7.24 14.19
N PRO A 615 -3.61 7.68 14.28
CA PRO A 615 -2.90 7.85 15.55
C PRO A 615 -3.52 8.84 16.55
N TYR A 616 -4.40 9.74 16.09
CA TYR A 616 -5.10 10.72 16.93
C TYR A 616 -6.41 10.20 17.54
N VAL A 617 -6.91 9.04 17.12
CA VAL A 617 -8.13 8.44 17.65
C VAL A 617 -7.80 7.79 19.00
N GLN A 618 -8.41 8.30 20.07
CA GLN A 618 -8.27 7.69 21.40
C GLN A 618 -9.27 6.55 21.56
N LEU A 619 -8.78 5.32 21.57
CA LEU A 619 -9.57 4.08 21.74
C LEU A 619 -10.08 3.89 23.19
N ASN A 620 -10.62 4.95 23.80
CA ASN A 620 -11.02 4.97 25.21
C ASN A 620 -12.32 4.17 25.47
N GLU A 621 -13.15 3.97 24.42
CA GLU A 621 -14.44 3.26 24.50
C GLU A 621 -14.47 1.98 23.63
N THR A 622 -13.53 1.82 22.69
CA THR A 622 -13.41 0.62 21.85
C THR A 622 -12.48 -0.41 22.48
N LYS A 623 -12.83 -1.69 22.36
CA LYS A 623 -11.97 -2.81 22.83
C LYS A 623 -10.64 -2.75 22.07
N PRO A 624 -9.51 -2.45 22.73
CA PRO A 624 -8.31 -2.00 22.04
C PRO A 624 -7.61 -3.12 21.26
N HIS A 625 -6.70 -2.71 20.36
CA HIS A 625 -5.95 -3.59 19.48
C HIS A 625 -4.45 -3.51 19.81
N SER A 626 -3.73 -4.62 19.64
CA SER A 626 -2.26 -4.58 19.56
C SER A 626 -1.85 -4.71 18.10
N LEU A 627 -0.69 -4.16 17.73
CA LEU A 627 -0.12 -4.38 16.40
C LEU A 627 -0.07 -5.89 16.06
N ALA A 628 -0.73 -6.29 14.98
CA ALA A 628 -0.80 -7.68 14.56
C ALA A 628 0.42 -8.08 13.71
N SER A 629 1.22 -9.05 14.16
CA SER A 629 2.41 -9.51 13.41
C SER A 629 2.09 -10.27 12.12
N CYS A 630 0.80 -10.53 11.84
CA CYS A 630 0.32 -11.20 10.63
C CYS A 630 -0.15 -10.25 9.51
N LEU A 631 -0.05 -8.93 9.66
CA LEU A 631 -0.61 -7.96 8.70
C LEU A 631 -0.18 -8.19 7.25
N ALA A 632 1.06 -8.64 7.01
CA ALA A 632 1.57 -8.95 5.66
C ALA A 632 0.77 -10.07 4.95
N ASN A 633 0.16 -11.00 5.70
CA ASN A 633 -0.68 -12.07 5.16
C ASN A 633 -2.10 -11.60 4.82
N MET A 634 -2.60 -10.58 5.51
CA MET A 634 -3.94 -10.04 5.29
C MET A 634 -3.98 -9.14 4.04
N VAL A 635 -5.17 -8.84 3.53
CA VAL A 635 -5.37 -7.90 2.42
C VAL A 635 -6.07 -6.62 2.92
N PRO A 636 -5.65 -5.43 2.46
CA PRO A 636 -6.36 -4.19 2.73
C PRO A 636 -7.64 -4.10 1.90
N ILE A 637 -8.73 -3.60 2.48
CA ILE A 637 -10.02 -3.43 1.80
C ILE A 637 -10.29 -1.95 1.57
N ARG A 638 -10.65 -1.59 0.33
CA ARG A 638 -11.02 -0.21 -0.02
C ARG A 638 -12.33 0.19 0.66
N ALA A 639 -12.38 1.41 1.16
CA ALA A 639 -13.63 2.02 1.60
C ALA A 639 -14.53 2.38 0.40
N ARG A 640 -15.85 2.31 0.60
CA ARG A 640 -16.88 2.67 -0.39
C ARG A 640 -17.31 4.11 -0.26
N ARG A 641 -17.56 4.78 -1.40
CA ARG A 641 -18.24 6.08 -1.42
C ARG A 641 -19.65 5.93 -0.84
N GLN A 642 -19.92 6.61 0.27
CA GLN A 642 -21.24 6.61 0.90
C GLN A 642 -22.20 7.62 0.24
N VAL A 643 -23.48 7.25 0.18
CA VAL A 643 -24.56 8.13 -0.25
C VAL A 643 -24.98 9.02 0.92
N GLN A 644 -25.10 10.33 0.68
CA GLN A 644 -25.60 11.27 1.68
C GLN A 644 -27.15 11.30 1.63
N TYR A 645 -27.77 10.40 2.38
CA TYR A 645 -29.23 10.21 2.38
C TYR A 645 -30.01 11.40 2.95
N ALA A 646 -31.13 11.76 2.32
CA ALA A 646 -32.12 12.69 2.87
C ALA A 646 -33.05 11.96 3.86
N VAL A 647 -32.56 11.64 5.06
CA VAL A 647 -33.26 10.75 6.02
C VAL A 647 -34.67 11.26 6.37
N ASP A 648 -34.82 12.58 6.59
CA ASP A 648 -36.11 13.21 6.92
C ASP A 648 -37.15 13.14 5.78
N GLU A 649 -36.67 13.19 4.53
CA GLU A 649 -37.51 13.07 3.33
C GLU A 649 -37.91 11.60 3.08
N LEU A 650 -36.97 10.66 3.30
CA LEU A 650 -37.15 9.22 3.10
C LEU A 650 -38.03 8.55 4.17
N LYS A 651 -38.00 9.02 5.43
CA LYS A 651 -38.80 8.49 6.54
C LYS A 651 -38.62 6.98 6.71
N HIS A 652 -39.71 6.20 6.64
CA HIS A 652 -39.68 4.73 6.72
C HIS A 652 -38.94 4.04 5.57
N ASN A 653 -38.66 4.78 4.48
CA ASN A 653 -37.91 4.29 3.31
C ASN A 653 -36.41 4.64 3.40
N ALA A 654 -35.91 5.11 4.55
CA ALA A 654 -34.48 5.30 4.78
C ALA A 654 -33.76 3.95 5.01
N PRO A 655 -32.44 3.86 4.74
CA PRO A 655 -31.63 2.71 5.15
C PRO A 655 -31.68 2.47 6.66
N SER A 656 -31.42 1.24 7.07
CA SER A 656 -31.39 0.89 8.50
C SER A 656 -30.31 1.66 9.28
N ASN A 657 -30.55 1.91 10.56
CA ASN A 657 -29.60 2.63 11.44
C ASN A 657 -28.20 2.01 11.49
N ARG A 658 -28.03 0.70 11.19
CA ARG A 658 -26.71 0.03 11.09
C ARG A 658 -25.88 0.47 9.88
N ILE A 659 -26.54 0.99 8.85
CA ILE A 659 -25.92 1.51 7.61
C ILE A 659 -25.69 3.02 7.75
N LEU A 660 -26.60 3.72 8.43
CA LEU A 660 -26.48 5.15 8.74
C LEU A 660 -25.58 5.44 9.96
N GLN A 661 -25.05 4.40 10.61
CA GLN A 661 -24.18 4.52 11.77
C GLN A 661 -22.89 5.24 11.41
N GLN A 662 -22.55 6.28 12.17
CA GLN A 662 -21.23 6.91 12.12
C GLN A 662 -20.30 6.21 13.11
N MET A 663 -19.07 5.96 12.68
CA MET A 663 -17.97 5.43 13.49
C MET A 663 -16.71 6.26 13.18
N ASP A 664 -15.73 6.24 14.07
CA ASP A 664 -14.39 6.73 13.74
C ASP A 664 -13.86 6.02 12.48
N ASN A 665 -13.19 6.76 11.61
CA ASN A 665 -12.63 6.19 10.39
C ASN A 665 -11.45 5.26 10.72
N TYR A 666 -11.31 4.17 9.97
CA TYR A 666 -10.20 3.23 10.08
C TYR A 666 -9.85 2.62 8.72
N MET A 667 -8.64 2.11 8.57
CA MET A 667 -8.30 1.17 7.50
C MET A 667 -8.76 -0.24 7.91
N LEU A 668 -9.35 -0.99 7.00
CA LEU A 668 -9.81 -2.36 7.26
C LEU A 668 -8.93 -3.41 6.55
N PHE A 669 -8.42 -4.36 7.31
CA PHE A 669 -7.76 -5.56 6.81
C PHE A 669 -8.68 -6.78 6.90
N HIS A 670 -8.54 -7.71 5.96
CA HIS A 670 -9.29 -8.97 5.91
C HIS A 670 -8.41 -10.16 5.59
N ILE A 671 -8.81 -11.35 6.07
CA ILE A 671 -8.33 -12.63 5.57
C ILE A 671 -9.43 -13.70 5.73
N ASN A 672 -9.52 -14.61 4.77
CA ASN A 672 -10.45 -15.75 4.76
C ASN A 672 -9.72 -17.05 4.39
N LYS A 673 -10.42 -18.18 4.43
CA LYS A 673 -9.84 -19.52 4.15
C LYS A 673 -9.13 -19.61 2.79
N LYS A 674 -9.72 -19.04 1.72
CA LYS A 674 -9.14 -19.00 0.37
C LYS A 674 -7.81 -18.23 0.35
N LEU A 675 -7.79 -17.03 0.95
CA LEU A 675 -6.65 -16.11 0.94
C LEU A 675 -5.45 -16.61 1.75
N VAL A 676 -5.66 -17.41 2.81
CA VAL A 676 -4.54 -17.94 3.64
C VAL A 676 -3.52 -18.71 2.79
N MET A 677 -4.00 -19.58 1.88
CA MET A 677 -3.16 -20.36 0.98
C MET A 677 -2.95 -19.70 -0.38
N GLU A 678 -3.27 -18.41 -0.52
CA GLU A 678 -2.99 -17.64 -1.74
C GLU A 678 -1.54 -17.10 -1.67
N PRO A 679 -0.67 -17.41 -2.65
CA PRO A 679 0.64 -16.80 -2.72
C PRO A 679 0.50 -15.32 -3.08
N LYS A 680 1.42 -14.47 -2.59
CA LYS A 680 1.53 -13.08 -3.01
C LYS A 680 2.84 -12.88 -3.75
N ILE A 681 2.82 -12.04 -4.77
CA ILE A 681 4.00 -11.64 -5.54
C ILE A 681 4.76 -10.58 -4.74
N THR A 682 5.93 -10.96 -4.23
CA THR A 682 6.79 -10.08 -3.43
C THR A 682 7.66 -9.21 -4.33
N ILE A 683 7.47 -7.89 -4.28
CA ILE A 683 8.28 -6.90 -5.00
C ILE A 683 9.29 -6.28 -4.04
N ASN A 684 10.56 -6.63 -4.23
CA ASN A 684 11.69 -6.12 -3.46
C ASN A 684 12.30 -4.83 -4.04
N ALA A 685 11.89 -4.40 -5.24
CA ALA A 685 12.37 -3.17 -5.87
C ALA A 685 12.16 -1.94 -4.96
N ARG A 686 13.17 -1.07 -4.87
CA ARG A 686 13.13 0.15 -4.04
C ARG A 686 12.39 1.25 -4.80
N ILE A 687 11.12 1.41 -4.47
CA ILE A 687 10.21 2.40 -5.08
C ILE A 687 10.19 3.62 -4.17
N ILE A 688 10.80 4.72 -4.64
CA ILE A 688 10.94 5.97 -3.90
C ILE A 688 10.04 7.03 -4.54
N VAL A 689 8.99 7.42 -3.82
CA VAL A 689 8.07 8.50 -4.22
C VAL A 689 8.52 9.80 -3.57
N VAL A 690 8.64 10.87 -4.34
CA VAL A 690 9.02 12.21 -3.88
C VAL A 690 7.84 13.16 -4.01
N GLY A 691 7.35 13.65 -2.87
CA GLY A 691 6.19 14.54 -2.77
C GLY A 691 4.89 13.81 -2.42
N ALA A 692 4.30 14.19 -1.29
CA ALA A 692 3.02 13.66 -0.81
C ALA A 692 1.80 14.40 -1.38
N SER A 693 1.83 14.73 -2.68
CA SER A 693 0.69 15.36 -3.38
C SER A 693 -0.42 14.35 -3.67
N ASP A 694 -1.61 14.82 -4.08
CA ASP A 694 -2.71 13.97 -4.57
C ASP A 694 -2.26 12.90 -5.58
N VAL A 695 -1.30 13.23 -6.46
CA VAL A 695 -0.75 12.31 -7.46
C VAL A 695 0.12 11.23 -6.80
N GLY A 696 0.97 11.62 -5.85
CA GLY A 696 1.82 10.69 -5.10
C GLY A 696 1.02 9.79 -4.17
N VAL A 697 0.02 10.34 -3.48
CA VAL A 697 -0.95 9.59 -2.66
C VAL A 697 -1.72 8.59 -3.52
N SER A 698 -2.19 9.00 -4.69
CA SER A 698 -2.94 8.13 -5.60
C SER A 698 -2.10 7.00 -6.21
N PHE A 699 -0.85 7.28 -6.56
CA PHE A 699 0.10 6.26 -6.97
C PHE A 699 0.28 5.20 -5.87
N LEU A 700 0.51 5.64 -4.63
CA LEU A 700 0.65 4.76 -3.46
C LEU A 700 -0.64 3.97 -3.17
N GLU A 701 -1.81 4.60 -3.26
CA GLU A 701 -3.14 3.97 -3.07
C GLU A 701 -3.34 2.80 -4.05
N LYS A 702 -3.06 2.99 -5.35
CA LYS A 702 -3.21 1.92 -6.35
C LYS A 702 -2.31 0.72 -6.05
N LEU A 703 -1.04 0.95 -5.67
CA LEU A 703 -0.09 -0.11 -5.33
C LEU A 703 -0.50 -0.88 -4.05
N ILE A 704 -0.89 -0.18 -2.98
CA ILE A 704 -1.24 -0.79 -1.69
C ILE A 704 -2.47 -1.70 -1.81
N PHE A 705 -3.46 -1.30 -2.63
CA PHE A 705 -4.66 -2.09 -2.87
C PHE A 705 -4.56 -3.04 -4.07
N SER A 706 -3.37 -3.55 -4.40
CA SER A 706 -3.16 -4.70 -5.28
C SER A 706 -3.06 -5.98 -4.44
N PRO A 707 -4.15 -6.76 -4.25
CA PRO A 707 -4.25 -7.76 -3.19
C PRO A 707 -3.31 -8.96 -3.34
N HIS A 708 -2.95 -9.29 -4.59
CA HIS A 708 -2.03 -10.35 -4.97
C HIS A 708 -0.55 -9.95 -4.87
N MET A 709 -0.25 -8.68 -4.64
CA MET A 709 1.13 -8.16 -4.56
C MET A 709 1.53 -7.77 -3.14
N ARG A 710 2.84 -7.68 -2.91
CA ARG A 710 3.44 -7.18 -1.66
C ARG A 710 4.66 -6.32 -1.97
N PHE A 711 4.57 -5.02 -1.73
CA PHE A 711 5.69 -4.09 -1.88
C PHE A 711 6.52 -4.04 -0.58
N ASN A 712 7.78 -4.46 -0.66
CA ASN A 712 8.65 -4.60 0.51
C ASN A 712 9.47 -3.33 0.80
N ASN A 713 9.65 -2.44 -0.18
CA ASN A 713 10.51 -1.24 -0.12
C ASN A 713 9.85 0.01 -0.71
N LEU A 714 8.65 0.34 -0.24
CA LEU A 714 7.92 1.54 -0.63
C LEU A 714 8.25 2.69 0.34
N LYS A 715 8.95 3.73 -0.14
CA LYS A 715 9.30 4.92 0.67
C LYS A 715 8.74 6.21 0.06
N LEU A 716 8.33 7.13 0.93
CA LEU A 716 7.86 8.46 0.56
C LEU A 716 8.78 9.52 1.19
N ILE A 717 9.36 10.37 0.34
CA ILE A 717 10.10 11.56 0.75
C ILE A 717 9.15 12.75 0.67
N SER A 718 8.94 13.45 1.79
CA SER A 718 8.01 14.57 1.90
C SER A 718 8.46 15.50 3.03
N PRO A 719 8.36 16.84 2.90
CA PRO A 719 8.89 17.76 3.92
C PRO A 719 8.21 17.57 5.28
N ASN A 720 6.87 17.60 5.29
CA ASN A 720 6.05 17.50 6.50
C ASN A 720 5.66 16.04 6.85
N GLY A 721 5.75 15.12 5.89
CA GLY A 721 5.40 13.70 6.03
C GLY A 721 4.17 13.30 5.20
N ILE A 722 3.31 12.43 5.74
CA ILE A 722 2.08 11.99 5.08
C ILE A 722 0.93 12.95 5.44
N PRO A 723 0.06 13.35 4.48
CA PRO A 723 -1.16 14.11 4.76
C PRO A 723 -2.15 13.34 5.66
N GLY A 724 -3.13 14.04 6.23
CA GLY A 724 -4.14 13.46 7.12
C GLY A 724 -3.63 12.99 8.50
N GLN A 725 -2.34 13.12 8.84
CA GLN A 725 -1.83 12.74 10.16
C GLN A 725 -2.28 13.67 11.32
N LEU A 726 -2.77 14.87 11.01
CA LEU A 726 -3.26 15.82 12.01
C LEU A 726 -4.74 15.54 12.32
N LYS A 727 -5.14 15.69 13.59
CA LYS A 727 -6.56 15.61 13.99
C LYS A 727 -7.41 16.54 13.12
N PRO A 728 -8.63 16.14 12.68
CA PRO A 728 -9.50 16.99 11.86
C PRO A 728 -9.78 18.32 12.55
N ASN A 729 -9.61 19.43 11.83
CA ASN A 729 -9.89 20.78 12.31
C ASN A 729 -10.62 21.53 11.18
N SER A 730 -11.86 21.97 11.45
CA SER A 730 -12.72 22.61 10.44
C SER A 730 -12.17 23.96 9.98
N LEU A 731 -11.51 24.73 10.84
CA LEU A 731 -10.96 26.03 10.49
C LEU A 731 -9.65 25.89 9.69
N ARG A 732 -8.75 25.00 10.13
CA ARG A 732 -7.50 24.71 9.40
C ARG A 732 -7.77 24.29 7.95
N ASN A 733 -8.76 23.43 7.76
CA ASN A 733 -9.14 22.91 6.46
C ASN A 733 -9.87 23.95 5.58
N GLN A 734 -10.12 25.17 6.07
CA GLN A 734 -10.70 26.29 5.32
C GLN A 734 -9.67 27.31 4.81
N PHE A 735 -8.36 27.14 5.04
CA PHE A 735 -7.37 28.07 4.48
C PHE A 735 -7.08 27.84 2.99
N LEU A 736 -7.26 26.62 2.50
CA LEU A 736 -7.00 26.21 1.12
C LEU A 736 -8.26 25.54 0.54
N ALA A 737 -8.49 25.68 -0.76
CA ALA A 737 -9.58 25.00 -1.45
C ALA A 737 -9.27 23.50 -1.61
N ASP A 738 -10.27 22.66 -1.32
CA ASP A 738 -10.15 21.21 -1.43
C ASP A 738 -10.32 20.76 -2.90
N SER A 739 -9.34 20.00 -3.41
CA SER A 739 -9.40 19.37 -4.75
C SER A 739 -10.45 18.24 -4.81
N TYR A 740 -10.90 17.79 -3.64
CA TYR A 740 -11.76 16.63 -3.38
C TYR A 740 -11.21 15.31 -3.96
N CYS A 741 -9.89 15.24 -4.20
CA CYS A 741 -9.21 13.99 -4.55
C CYS A 741 -9.08 13.06 -3.34
N TYR A 742 -8.79 13.65 -2.17
CA TYR A 742 -8.68 12.97 -0.87
C TYR A 742 -9.23 13.84 0.24
N THR A 743 -10.38 13.45 0.80
CA THR A 743 -10.87 14.00 2.05
C THR A 743 -10.08 13.44 3.24
N GLN A 744 -10.17 14.06 4.42
CA GLN A 744 -9.62 13.51 5.66
C GLN A 744 -10.08 12.07 5.92
N GLN A 745 -11.35 11.75 5.66
CA GLN A 745 -11.88 10.39 5.75
C GLN A 745 -11.13 9.41 4.84
N ASN A 746 -10.73 9.82 3.64
CA ASN A 746 -9.96 8.96 2.74
C ASN A 746 -8.54 8.71 3.27
N TYR A 747 -7.87 9.73 3.81
CA TYR A 747 -6.56 9.54 4.44
C TYR A 747 -6.61 8.55 5.61
N ASP A 748 -7.65 8.65 6.45
CA ASP A 748 -7.88 7.76 7.59
C ASP A 748 -8.13 6.31 7.15
N GLN A 749 -8.92 6.11 6.08
CA GLN A 749 -9.29 4.80 5.56
C GLN A 749 -8.20 4.12 4.71
N ILE A 750 -7.28 4.90 4.13
CA ILE A 750 -6.11 4.37 3.40
C ILE A 750 -4.94 4.10 4.38
N ALA A 751 -4.82 4.86 5.46
CA ALA A 751 -3.81 4.74 6.51
C ALA A 751 -2.38 4.48 5.98
N LEU A 752 -1.92 5.28 4.99
CA LEU A 752 -0.64 5.11 4.26
C LEU A 752 0.58 4.81 5.15
N HIS A 753 0.60 5.34 6.38
CA HIS A 753 1.66 5.12 7.37
C HIS A 753 1.84 3.64 7.77
N SER A 754 0.85 2.77 7.53
CA SER A 754 0.92 1.32 7.76
C SER A 754 1.74 0.57 6.70
N TRP A 755 2.00 1.20 5.55
CA TRP A 755 2.59 0.55 4.37
C TRP A 755 3.83 1.28 3.83
N VAL A 756 3.90 2.60 4.01
CA VAL A 756 4.89 3.46 3.38
C VAL A 756 5.85 4.01 4.42
N SER A 757 7.15 3.73 4.26
CA SER A 757 8.19 4.32 5.10
C SER A 757 8.40 5.80 4.75
N VAL A 758 8.26 6.69 5.73
CA VAL A 758 8.35 8.14 5.51
C VAL A 758 9.74 8.65 5.83
N ILE A 759 10.31 9.43 4.91
CA ILE A 759 11.54 10.20 5.13
C ILE A 759 11.15 11.68 5.08
N LYS A 760 11.19 12.34 6.25
CA LYS A 760 10.87 13.76 6.36
C LYS A 760 12.02 14.62 5.81
N GLY A 761 11.69 15.55 4.92
CA GLY A 761 12.62 16.54 4.36
C GLY A 761 12.56 16.70 2.84
N ASP A 762 13.20 17.75 2.34
CA ASP A 762 13.31 18.06 0.91
C ASP A 762 14.45 17.29 0.22
N VAL A 763 14.27 16.99 -1.07
CA VAL A 763 15.33 16.48 -1.94
C VAL A 763 16.22 17.63 -2.40
N LYS A 764 17.53 17.49 -2.20
CA LYS A 764 18.57 18.46 -2.58
C LYS A 764 19.33 18.10 -3.86
N ALA A 765 19.47 16.81 -4.15
CA ALA A 765 20.20 16.31 -5.31
C ALA A 765 19.72 14.92 -5.74
N ILE A 766 19.86 14.60 -7.03
CA ILE A 766 19.56 13.29 -7.61
C ILE A 766 20.84 12.79 -8.30
N ASN A 767 21.38 11.65 -7.87
CA ASN A 767 22.44 10.94 -8.59
C ASN A 767 21.82 9.79 -9.40
N ARG A 768 21.96 9.88 -10.73
CA ARG A 768 21.41 8.90 -11.68
C ARG A 768 22.32 7.70 -11.87
N LYS A 769 23.63 7.90 -12.05
CA LYS A 769 24.62 6.82 -12.24
C LYS A 769 24.63 5.83 -11.06
N SER A 770 24.56 6.35 -9.83
CA SER A 770 24.56 5.54 -8.60
C SER A 770 23.17 5.31 -8.00
N LYS A 771 22.10 5.70 -8.71
CA LYS A 771 20.68 5.60 -8.31
C LYS A 771 20.40 5.91 -6.83
N TYR A 772 20.69 7.14 -6.41
CA TYR A 772 20.29 7.65 -5.09
C TYR A 772 19.85 9.11 -5.14
N VAL A 773 19.01 9.51 -4.18
CA VAL A 773 18.68 10.92 -3.91
C VAL A 773 19.28 11.35 -2.58
N VAL A 774 19.60 12.64 -2.46
CA VAL A 774 20.08 13.26 -1.22
C VAL A 774 18.93 14.07 -0.62
N VAL A 775 18.57 13.74 0.61
CA VAL A 775 17.52 14.41 1.40
C VAL A 775 18.17 15.30 2.47
N GLY A 776 17.38 16.09 3.20
CA GLY A 776 17.82 16.84 4.39
C GLY A 776 18.78 16.06 5.30
N ASN A 777 19.72 16.77 5.94
CA ASN A 777 20.86 16.22 6.68
C ASN A 777 21.76 15.29 5.83
N ASP A 778 21.80 15.55 4.52
CA ASP A 778 22.62 14.88 3.49
C ASP A 778 22.50 13.34 3.49
N THR A 779 21.34 12.85 3.92
CA THR A 779 21.01 11.43 3.97
C THR A 779 20.77 10.91 2.55
N LYS A 780 21.54 9.87 2.16
CA LYS A 780 21.38 9.18 0.88
C LYS A 780 20.25 8.17 0.95
N VAL A 781 19.36 8.19 -0.05
CA VAL A 781 18.26 7.23 -0.21
C VAL A 781 18.40 6.57 -1.58
N MET A 782 18.74 5.29 -1.60
CA MET A 782 18.88 4.50 -2.83
C MET A 782 17.50 4.22 -3.45
N TYR A 783 17.42 4.21 -4.78
CA TYR A 783 16.22 3.82 -5.52
C TYR A 783 16.55 2.79 -6.60
N ASP A 784 15.56 1.98 -6.95
CA ASP A 784 15.52 1.27 -8.25
C ASP A 784 14.54 1.99 -9.18
N HIS A 785 13.45 2.49 -8.61
CA HIS A 785 12.47 3.34 -9.28
C HIS A 785 12.26 4.65 -8.50
N LEU A 786 12.44 5.80 -9.16
CA LEU A 786 12.22 7.14 -8.57
C LEU A 786 11.01 7.82 -9.20
N ILE A 787 10.02 8.20 -8.39
CA ILE A 787 8.76 8.79 -8.84
C ILE A 787 8.67 10.24 -8.32
N LEU A 788 8.72 11.21 -9.22
CA LEU A 788 8.68 12.65 -8.90
C LEU A 788 7.24 13.20 -9.00
N CYS A 789 6.63 13.44 -7.84
CA CYS A 789 5.24 13.90 -7.68
C CYS A 789 5.13 15.12 -6.74
N THR A 790 6.13 16.01 -6.71
CA THR A 790 6.14 17.17 -5.78
C THR A 790 5.11 18.25 -6.09
N GLY A 791 4.51 18.25 -7.29
CA GLY A 791 3.53 19.24 -7.70
C GLY A 791 4.10 20.67 -7.75
N CYS A 792 3.22 21.65 -7.58
CA CYS A 792 3.57 23.07 -7.48
C CYS A 792 3.14 23.62 -6.13
N ARG A 793 3.89 24.59 -5.61
CA ARG A 793 3.71 25.25 -4.31
C ARG A 793 3.71 26.76 -4.48
N TYR A 794 2.96 27.47 -3.64
CA TYR A 794 3.02 28.91 -3.50
C TYR A 794 4.44 29.34 -3.10
N GLN A 795 4.95 30.33 -3.82
CA GLN A 795 6.31 30.86 -3.63
C GLN A 795 6.24 32.18 -2.86
N TYR A 796 7.32 32.54 -2.17
CA TYR A 796 7.49 33.89 -1.62
C TYR A 796 7.36 34.93 -2.73
N SER A 797 6.47 35.90 -2.54
CA SER A 797 6.29 37.02 -3.47
C SER A 797 7.58 37.82 -3.50
N CYS A 798 8.10 38.07 -4.71
CA CYS A 798 9.42 38.67 -4.87
C CYS A 798 9.29 40.19 -4.89
N PRO A 799 9.83 40.94 -3.90
CA PRO A 799 9.87 42.39 -3.98
C PRO A 799 10.78 42.81 -5.14
N THR A 800 10.39 43.84 -5.89
CA THR A 800 11.15 44.32 -7.05
C THR A 800 12.42 45.08 -6.66
N GLY A 801 12.52 45.53 -5.40
CA GLY A 801 13.64 46.33 -4.89
C GLY A 801 13.62 47.79 -5.36
N VAL A 802 12.59 48.19 -6.09
CA VAL A 802 12.43 49.54 -6.64
C VAL A 802 12.19 50.56 -5.53
N ASN A 803 12.86 51.72 -5.63
CA ASN A 803 12.65 52.81 -4.69
C ASN A 803 11.28 53.47 -4.91
N VAL A 804 10.39 53.26 -3.95
CA VAL A 804 9.02 53.78 -3.96
C VAL A 804 8.97 55.31 -3.91
N ASP A 805 9.96 55.95 -3.29
CA ASP A 805 10.03 57.40 -3.16
C ASP A 805 10.28 58.12 -4.52
N GLU A 806 10.70 57.37 -5.55
CA GLU A 806 10.92 57.86 -6.91
C GLU A 806 9.65 57.85 -7.79
N ASN A 807 8.49 57.39 -7.26
CA ASN A 807 7.20 57.30 -7.94
C ASN A 807 7.19 56.40 -9.20
N VAL A 808 8.04 55.37 -9.21
CA VAL A 808 8.11 54.38 -10.31
C VAL A 808 6.78 53.64 -10.47
N VAL A 809 6.33 53.50 -11.72
CA VAL A 809 5.07 52.84 -12.08
C VAL A 809 5.27 51.37 -12.50
N ASN A 810 4.19 50.60 -12.50
CA ASN A 810 4.21 49.17 -12.84
C ASN A 810 4.91 48.86 -14.19
N ASN A 811 4.68 49.67 -15.23
CA ASN A 811 5.25 49.48 -16.57
C ASN A 811 6.78 49.64 -16.63
N GLU A 812 7.39 50.27 -15.63
CA GLU A 812 8.84 50.50 -15.51
C GLU A 812 9.51 49.45 -14.62
N THR A 813 8.73 48.49 -14.10
CA THR A 813 9.14 47.57 -13.04
C THR A 813 9.16 46.12 -13.51
N THR A 814 10.30 45.44 -13.42
CA THR A 814 10.41 43.99 -13.70
C THR A 814 10.36 43.17 -12.41
N VAL A 815 9.37 42.29 -12.28
CA VAL A 815 9.25 41.40 -11.11
C VAL A 815 10.31 40.28 -11.18
N PRO A 816 11.16 40.09 -10.15
CA PRO A 816 12.11 39.00 -10.11
C PRO A 816 11.43 37.63 -10.16
N TYR A 817 12.04 36.64 -10.82
CA TYR A 817 11.40 35.34 -11.02
C TYR A 817 11.29 34.50 -9.72
N ARG A 818 12.23 34.68 -8.79
CA ARG A 818 12.35 33.94 -7.53
C ARG A 818 13.01 34.82 -6.47
N TYR A 819 12.56 34.65 -5.22
CA TYR A 819 13.09 35.34 -4.04
C TYR A 819 14.28 34.56 -3.46
N PHE A 820 15.37 35.26 -3.16
CA PHE A 820 16.61 34.69 -2.58
C PHE A 820 17.06 35.39 -1.29
N GLY A 821 16.26 36.33 -0.76
CA GLY A 821 16.57 37.02 0.49
C GLY A 821 16.23 36.19 1.74
N PRO A 822 16.39 36.76 2.95
CA PRO A 822 16.10 36.09 4.20
C PRO A 822 14.61 35.74 4.35
N LYS A 823 14.31 34.65 5.08
CA LYS A 823 12.93 34.28 5.42
C LYS A 823 12.52 35.00 6.71
N TYR A 824 11.49 35.84 6.62
CA TYR A 824 10.89 36.51 7.78
C TYR A 824 9.81 35.63 8.41
N SER A 825 9.72 35.63 9.74
CA SER A 825 8.85 34.73 10.52
C SER A 825 7.35 34.98 10.33
N ASN A 826 6.96 36.18 9.91
CA ASN A 826 5.57 36.59 9.71
C ASN A 826 5.16 36.73 8.22
N ILE A 827 5.93 36.12 7.31
CA ILE A 827 5.55 35.94 5.91
C ILE A 827 5.26 34.46 5.65
N PHE A 828 4.04 34.18 5.20
CA PHE A 828 3.50 32.84 5.07
C PHE A 828 3.25 32.44 3.62
N THR A 829 3.57 31.18 3.30
CA THR A 829 3.11 30.46 2.11
C THR A 829 2.35 29.24 2.58
N LEU A 830 1.03 29.21 2.40
CA LEU A 830 0.20 28.08 2.84
C LEU A 830 0.08 27.08 1.69
N ASN A 831 0.68 25.89 1.80
CA ASN A 831 0.67 24.87 0.74
C ASN A 831 0.02 23.56 1.13
N ASP A 832 0.04 23.22 2.42
CA ASP A 832 -0.56 22.01 2.95
C ASP A 832 -1.12 22.23 4.35
N GLN A 833 -1.77 21.20 4.91
CA GLN A 833 -2.39 21.27 6.23
C GLN A 833 -1.41 21.61 7.36
N PHE A 834 -0.11 21.32 7.21
CA PHE A 834 0.87 21.58 8.26
C PHE A 834 1.31 23.05 8.23
N ASP A 835 1.48 23.63 7.03
CA ASP A 835 1.67 25.08 6.87
C ASP A 835 0.47 25.85 7.47
N CYS A 836 -0.76 25.37 7.22
CA CYS A 836 -1.98 25.97 7.76
C CYS A 836 -2.12 25.81 9.29
N GLN A 837 -1.65 24.69 9.86
CA GLN A 837 -1.61 24.50 11.32
C GLN A 837 -0.59 25.46 11.94
N ALA A 838 0.63 25.54 11.40
CA ALA A 838 1.67 26.42 11.92
C ALA A 838 1.27 27.91 11.86
N PHE A 839 0.50 28.31 10.84
CA PHE A 839 -0.06 29.67 10.76
C PHE A 839 -1.18 29.92 11.78
N LEU A 840 -2.04 28.94 12.05
CA LEU A 840 -3.03 29.03 13.14
C LEU A 840 -2.37 29.12 14.51
N ASP A 841 -1.39 28.24 14.78
CA ASP A 841 -0.62 28.24 16.02
C ASP A 841 0.05 29.61 16.23
N TRP A 842 0.64 30.20 15.19
CA TRP A 842 1.20 31.55 15.23
C TRP A 842 0.16 32.65 15.52
N LEU A 843 -1.04 32.58 14.94
CA LEU A 843 -2.11 33.54 15.23
C LEU A 843 -2.56 33.47 16.70
N GLU A 844 -2.61 32.27 17.27
CA GLU A 844 -2.94 32.03 18.68
C GLU A 844 -1.83 32.51 19.62
N GLU A 845 -0.56 32.17 19.32
CA GLU A 845 0.62 32.62 20.08
C GLU A 845 0.76 34.15 20.11
N GLN A 846 0.39 34.83 19.01
CA GLN A 846 0.45 36.28 18.90
C GLN A 846 -0.78 37.01 19.49
N ASP A 847 -1.80 36.30 19.99
CA ASP A 847 -3.11 36.83 20.40
C ASP A 847 -3.70 37.80 19.35
N PHE A 848 -3.69 37.37 18.08
CA PHE A 848 -3.98 38.26 16.94
C PHE A 848 -5.43 38.79 16.92
N ILE A 849 -6.34 38.10 17.63
CA ILE A 849 -7.73 38.51 17.82
C ILE A 849 -7.79 39.85 18.58
N ASN A 850 -7.02 40.01 19.66
CA ASN A 850 -7.04 41.21 20.49
C ASN A 850 -6.14 42.36 19.97
N ARG A 851 -5.25 42.07 19.00
CA ARG A 851 -4.41 43.07 18.34
C ARG A 851 -5.20 43.92 17.35
N ARG A 852 -4.67 45.11 17.04
CA ARG A 852 -5.24 46.03 16.03
C ARG A 852 -4.55 45.94 14.66
N ASP A 853 -3.61 45.01 14.54
CA ASP A 853 -2.73 44.89 13.38
C ASP A 853 -3.48 44.31 12.16
N HIS A 854 -3.01 44.68 10.98
CA HIS A 854 -3.57 44.21 9.71
C HIS A 854 -2.92 42.91 9.22
N VAL A 855 -3.71 42.06 8.56
CA VAL A 855 -3.24 40.92 7.76
C VAL A 855 -3.30 41.29 6.28
N CYS A 856 -2.18 41.17 5.58
CA CYS A 856 -2.08 41.41 4.14
C CYS A 856 -2.09 40.07 3.39
N ILE A 857 -2.94 39.95 2.37
CA ILE A 857 -3.05 38.75 1.51
C ILE A 857 -2.76 39.18 0.08
N TYR A 858 -1.69 38.65 -0.51
CA TYR A 858 -1.21 39.06 -1.84
C TYR A 858 -1.41 37.94 -2.87
N GLY A 859 -2.48 38.05 -3.65
CA GLY A 859 -2.89 37.07 -4.66
C GLY A 859 -4.37 37.17 -5.03
N SER A 860 -4.74 36.58 -6.16
CA SER A 860 -6.12 36.54 -6.70
C SER A 860 -6.57 35.11 -7.03
N THR A 861 -6.08 34.12 -6.28
CA THR A 861 -6.45 32.71 -6.42
C THR A 861 -7.65 32.38 -5.55
N ILE A 862 -8.27 31.21 -5.78
CA ILE A 862 -9.37 30.73 -4.94
C ILE A 862 -8.94 30.61 -3.46
N ASP A 863 -7.71 30.15 -3.20
CA ASP A 863 -7.12 30.04 -1.86
C ASP A 863 -7.00 31.40 -1.15
N ALA A 864 -6.78 32.50 -1.88
CA ALA A 864 -6.74 33.84 -1.29
C ALA A 864 -8.12 34.25 -0.74
N TYR A 865 -9.19 34.08 -1.51
CA TYR A 865 -10.57 34.36 -1.05
C TYR A 865 -11.02 33.41 0.06
N THR A 866 -10.55 32.17 0.00
CA THR A 866 -10.82 31.14 1.00
C THR A 866 -10.11 31.41 2.34
N THR A 867 -8.83 31.76 2.31
CA THR A 867 -8.08 32.26 3.48
C THR A 867 -8.73 33.51 4.10
N VAL A 868 -9.22 34.45 3.28
CA VAL A 868 -10.01 35.59 3.79
C VAL A 868 -11.20 35.11 4.64
N GLN A 869 -11.99 34.16 4.13
CA GLN A 869 -13.15 33.63 4.87
C GLN A 869 -12.74 32.84 6.13
N ALA A 870 -11.61 32.14 6.10
CA ALA A 870 -11.06 31.48 7.29
C ALA A 870 -10.63 32.49 8.38
N LEU A 871 -9.99 33.60 8.02
CA LEU A 871 -9.62 34.65 8.98
C LEU A 871 -10.85 35.35 9.60
N LEU A 872 -11.92 35.55 8.81
CA LEU A 872 -13.21 36.01 9.34
C LEU A 872 -13.82 35.00 10.33
N GLU A 873 -13.74 33.70 10.04
CA GLU A 873 -14.25 32.63 10.92
C GLU A 873 -13.41 32.43 12.18
N TYR A 874 -12.10 32.72 12.13
CA TYR A 874 -11.21 32.81 13.30
C TYR A 874 -11.54 34.02 14.21
N GLY A 875 -12.24 35.04 13.68
CA GLY A 875 -12.69 36.21 14.44
C GLY A 875 -11.90 37.51 14.16
N ILE A 876 -11.12 37.59 13.08
CA ILE A 876 -10.48 38.84 12.67
C ILE A 876 -11.53 39.73 11.99
N GLU A 877 -11.68 40.97 12.48
CA GLU A 877 -12.54 41.97 11.85
C GLU A 877 -12.10 42.23 10.40
N GLY A 878 -13.03 42.21 9.44
CA GLY A 878 -12.69 42.36 8.02
C GLY A 878 -12.01 43.68 7.67
N SER A 879 -12.22 44.75 8.45
CA SER A 879 -11.47 46.02 8.38
C SER A 879 -9.96 45.87 8.61
N ARG A 880 -9.52 44.80 9.28
CA ARG A 880 -8.12 44.44 9.50
C ARG A 880 -7.54 43.54 8.41
N ILE A 881 -8.36 43.04 7.48
CA ILE A 881 -7.92 42.19 6.38
C ILE A 881 -7.78 43.06 5.12
N ILE A 882 -6.60 42.98 4.49
CA ILE A 882 -6.27 43.72 3.27
C ILE A 882 -5.93 42.72 2.18
N LEU A 883 -6.77 42.63 1.16
CA LEU A 883 -6.57 41.77 -0.01
C LEU A 883 -5.96 42.59 -1.14
N ILE A 884 -4.90 42.07 -1.76
CA ILE A 884 -4.17 42.74 -2.82
C ILE A 884 -4.08 41.81 -4.02
N HIS A 885 -4.72 42.21 -5.12
CA HIS A 885 -4.60 41.53 -6.39
C HIS A 885 -3.35 42.06 -7.14
N PRO A 886 -2.37 41.19 -7.47
CA PRO A 886 -1.31 41.56 -8.40
C PRO A 886 -1.88 41.75 -9.82
N PRO A 887 -1.15 42.43 -10.73
CA PRO A 887 -1.55 42.52 -12.14
C PRO A 887 -1.81 41.15 -12.75
N ALA A 888 -2.97 40.99 -13.38
CA ALA A 888 -3.47 39.68 -13.78
C ALA A 888 -2.67 39.09 -14.96
N ALA A 889 -2.11 37.89 -14.77
CA ALA A 889 -1.41 37.15 -15.83
C ALA A 889 -2.35 36.57 -16.91
N SER A 890 -3.67 36.64 -16.69
CA SER A 890 -4.73 36.22 -17.60
C SER A 890 -5.96 37.08 -17.35
N PRO A 891 -6.77 37.43 -18.38
CA PRO A 891 -8.04 38.13 -18.18
C PRO A 891 -9.14 37.25 -17.54
N ILE A 892 -8.87 35.97 -17.28
CA ILE A 892 -9.82 35.02 -16.69
C ILE A 892 -9.55 34.92 -15.18
N ASN A 893 -10.53 35.30 -14.36
CA ASN A 893 -10.47 35.14 -12.90
C ASN A 893 -10.53 33.66 -12.47
N CYS A 894 -10.22 33.38 -11.19
CA CYS A 894 -10.15 32.01 -10.67
C CYS A 894 -11.48 31.25 -10.62
N PHE A 895 -12.64 31.92 -10.71
CA PHE A 895 -13.96 31.30 -10.70
C PHE A 895 -14.49 31.00 -12.11
N ASN A 896 -13.99 31.72 -13.13
CA ASN A 896 -14.46 31.70 -14.52
C ASN A 896 -16.00 31.80 -14.63
N ASN A 897 -16.63 32.56 -13.72
CA ASN A 897 -18.08 32.72 -13.64
C ASN A 897 -18.40 34.06 -12.96
N SER A 898 -18.95 35.00 -13.73
CA SER A 898 -19.25 36.37 -13.30
C SER A 898 -20.27 36.45 -12.17
N ILE A 899 -21.23 35.52 -12.08
CA ILE A 899 -22.22 35.49 -11.00
C ILE A 899 -21.55 35.12 -9.66
N VAL A 900 -20.59 34.19 -9.68
CA VAL A 900 -19.84 33.79 -8.48
C VAL A 900 -18.92 34.92 -8.04
N GLU A 901 -18.22 35.54 -8.98
CA GLU A 901 -17.37 36.71 -8.75
C GLU A 901 -18.14 37.89 -8.13
N GLU A 902 -19.33 38.23 -8.65
CA GLU A 902 -20.17 39.31 -8.11
C GLU A 902 -20.55 39.04 -6.63
N VAL A 903 -20.91 37.80 -6.29
CA VAL A 903 -21.24 37.41 -4.91
C VAL A 903 -20.02 37.52 -4.00
N VAL A 904 -18.84 37.07 -4.45
CA VAL A 904 -17.59 37.15 -3.66
C VAL A 904 -17.21 38.61 -3.41
N LEU A 905 -17.23 39.46 -4.44
CA LEU A 905 -16.92 40.89 -4.33
C LEU A 905 -17.91 41.61 -3.40
N LYS A 906 -19.20 41.25 -3.46
CA LYS A 906 -20.22 41.73 -2.53
C LYS A 906 -19.92 41.28 -1.08
N GLY A 907 -19.60 40.00 -0.87
CA GLY A 907 -19.28 39.45 0.45
C GLY A 907 -18.05 40.09 1.08
N LEU A 908 -17.00 40.36 0.30
CA LEU A 908 -15.81 41.12 0.73
C LEU A 908 -16.19 42.53 1.21
N LYS A 909 -17.02 43.23 0.44
CA LYS A 909 -17.48 44.59 0.76
C LYS A 909 -18.37 44.63 2.01
N GLU A 910 -19.27 43.66 2.17
CA GLU A 910 -20.15 43.55 3.34
C GLU A 910 -19.37 43.19 4.63
N ALA A 911 -18.27 42.44 4.50
CA ALA A 911 -17.33 42.19 5.61
C ALA A 911 -16.42 43.39 5.95
N GLY A 912 -16.43 44.46 5.15
CA GLY A 912 -15.58 45.65 5.37
C GLY A 912 -14.12 45.49 4.94
N ILE A 913 -13.83 44.51 4.08
CA ILE A 913 -12.47 44.19 3.63
C ILE A 913 -11.99 45.20 2.61
N THR A 914 -10.73 45.63 2.76
CA THR A 914 -10.09 46.56 1.81
C THR A 914 -9.43 45.75 0.69
N VAL A 915 -9.80 46.03 -0.55
CA VAL A 915 -9.28 45.35 -1.75
C VAL A 915 -8.51 46.34 -2.61
N HIS A 916 -7.25 46.04 -2.89
CA HIS A 916 -6.42 46.77 -3.86
C HIS A 916 -6.21 45.94 -5.13
N HIS A 917 -6.11 46.61 -6.27
CA HIS A 917 -5.91 46.01 -7.58
C HIS A 917 -4.62 46.51 -8.23
N ASP A 918 -4.04 45.68 -9.09
CA ASP A 918 -2.89 45.99 -9.96
C ASP A 918 -1.69 46.56 -9.19
N LEU A 919 -1.44 46.03 -7.99
CA LEU A 919 -0.29 46.41 -7.16
C LEU A 919 0.85 45.40 -7.30
N ILE A 920 2.06 45.88 -7.60
CA ILE A 920 3.28 45.06 -7.61
C ILE A 920 4.08 45.34 -6.34
N LEU A 921 4.45 44.28 -5.62
CA LEU A 921 5.27 44.37 -4.41
C LEU A 921 6.65 44.98 -4.70
N ALA A 922 6.95 46.15 -4.13
CA ALA A 922 8.21 46.84 -4.30
C ALA A 922 9.24 46.46 -3.23
N ARG A 923 8.87 46.60 -1.95
CA ARG A 923 9.68 46.22 -0.79
C ARG A 923 8.80 45.78 0.38
N TRP A 924 9.34 44.94 1.25
CA TRP A 924 8.83 44.78 2.62
C TRP A 924 9.49 45.81 3.52
N GLU A 925 8.74 46.30 4.50
CA GLU A 925 9.20 47.22 5.53
C GLU A 925 9.45 46.40 6.78
N ILE A 926 10.70 46.40 7.23
CA ILE A 926 11.21 45.46 8.24
C ILE A 926 11.52 46.25 9.51
N ASP A 927 11.07 45.74 10.65
CA ASP A 927 11.58 46.17 11.94
C ASP A 927 12.93 45.48 12.20
N GLU A 928 14.02 46.24 12.04
CA GLU A 928 15.40 45.77 12.29
C GLU A 928 15.63 45.24 13.70
N SER A 929 14.78 45.59 14.68
CA SER A 929 14.93 45.11 16.07
C SER A 929 14.40 43.69 16.30
N ASN A 930 13.48 43.21 15.45
CA ASN A 930 12.81 41.92 15.60
C ASN A 930 12.88 41.03 14.34
N GLU A 931 13.46 41.52 13.23
CA GLU A 931 13.48 40.87 11.92
C GLU A 931 12.07 40.44 11.44
N THR A 932 11.07 41.29 11.68
CA THR A 932 9.67 41.05 11.25
C THR A 932 9.20 42.12 10.27
N VAL A 933 8.28 41.75 9.38
CA VAL A 933 7.62 42.70 8.47
C VAL A 933 6.56 43.49 9.23
N VAL A 934 6.63 44.82 9.16
CA VAL A 934 5.65 45.77 9.74
C VAL A 934 4.81 46.47 8.68
N GLY A 935 5.17 46.30 7.40
CA GLY A 935 4.43 46.80 6.25
C GLY A 935 4.99 46.34 4.91
N ALA A 936 4.33 46.73 3.83
CA ALA A 936 4.77 46.50 2.47
C ALA A 936 4.48 47.74 1.62
N SER A 937 5.47 48.13 0.81
CA SER A 937 5.30 49.17 -0.20
C SER A 937 5.12 48.53 -1.58
N PHE A 938 4.22 49.11 -2.39
CA PHE A 938 3.84 48.61 -3.72
C PHE A 938 3.91 49.71 -4.77
N THR A 939 4.31 49.37 -5.99
CA THR A 939 4.05 50.24 -7.16
C THR A 939 2.60 50.05 -7.63
N SER A 940 2.06 51.06 -8.30
CA SER A 940 0.81 50.97 -9.06
C SER A 940 0.94 51.75 -10.37
N ASP A 941 -0.10 51.75 -11.19
CA ASP A 941 -0.14 52.53 -12.43
C ASP A 941 -0.19 54.06 -12.20
N ASN A 942 -0.53 54.52 -10.99
CA ASN A 942 -0.76 55.93 -10.68
C ASN A 942 0.23 56.48 -9.64
N LYS A 943 0.22 55.90 -8.44
CA LYS A 943 1.04 56.30 -7.29
C LYS A 943 1.34 55.08 -6.43
N PRO A 944 2.56 54.97 -5.88
CA PRO A 944 2.86 53.89 -4.95
C PRO A 944 1.94 53.89 -3.73
N VAL A 945 1.74 52.70 -3.15
CA VAL A 945 0.88 52.46 -1.99
C VAL A 945 1.70 51.81 -0.89
N GLN A 946 1.64 52.34 0.32
CA GLN A 946 2.26 51.77 1.51
C GLN A 946 1.18 51.24 2.45
N ILE A 947 1.32 49.99 2.87
CA ILE A 947 0.34 49.27 3.68
C ILE A 947 1.05 48.69 4.89
N SER A 948 0.67 49.11 6.11
CA SER A 948 1.17 48.47 7.33
C SER A 948 0.44 47.14 7.55
N CYS A 949 1.18 46.10 7.92
CA CYS A 949 0.67 44.77 8.22
C CYS A 949 1.65 44.00 9.10
N SER A 950 1.14 43.21 10.04
CA SER A 950 1.98 42.34 10.91
C SER A 950 1.98 40.87 10.47
N ALA A 951 1.23 40.53 9.43
CA ALA A 951 1.28 39.23 8.75
C ALA A 951 1.08 39.41 7.24
N PHE A 952 1.85 38.67 6.43
CA PHE A 952 1.81 38.76 4.97
C PHE A 952 1.69 37.35 4.34
N ILE A 953 0.61 37.08 3.62
CA ILE A 953 0.34 35.75 3.02
C ILE A 953 0.51 35.82 1.50
N CYS A 954 1.35 34.94 0.94
CA CYS A 954 1.69 34.89 -0.48
C CYS A 954 0.85 33.86 -1.26
N PHE A 955 -0.06 34.34 -2.10
CA PHE A 955 -0.87 33.53 -3.04
C PHE A 955 -0.69 33.94 -4.52
N SER A 956 0.33 34.73 -4.84
CA SER A 956 0.52 35.32 -6.18
C SER A 956 1.00 34.32 -7.25
N LYS A 957 1.83 33.34 -6.90
CA LYS A 957 2.52 32.46 -7.86
C LYS A 957 2.69 31.04 -7.32
N LEU A 958 2.08 30.07 -8.00
CA LEU A 958 2.42 28.65 -7.90
C LEU A 958 3.65 28.34 -8.75
N GLY A 959 4.61 27.59 -8.20
CA GLY A 959 5.82 27.18 -8.90
C GLY A 959 6.43 25.90 -8.32
N ILE A 960 7.45 25.38 -8.99
CA ILE A 960 8.23 24.25 -8.47
C ILE A 960 9.22 24.79 -7.43
N ASP A 961 9.29 24.13 -6.27
CA ASP A 961 10.22 24.45 -5.20
C ASP A 961 11.68 24.50 -5.73
N TYR A 962 12.50 25.39 -5.15
CA TYR A 962 13.85 25.60 -5.64
C TYR A 962 14.79 24.41 -5.42
N SER A 963 14.67 23.71 -4.28
CA SER A 963 15.53 22.57 -3.96
C SER A 963 15.32 21.43 -4.96
N ILE A 964 14.06 21.06 -5.22
CA ILE A 964 13.76 20.01 -6.21
C ILE A 964 14.03 20.48 -7.65
N PHE A 965 13.74 21.74 -8.00
CA PHE A 965 14.11 22.30 -9.31
C PHE A 965 15.61 22.19 -9.57
N LYS A 966 16.43 22.59 -8.58
CA LYS A 966 17.88 22.50 -8.67
C LYS A 966 18.33 21.04 -8.80
N ALA A 967 17.78 20.13 -7.99
CA ALA A 967 18.09 18.71 -8.05
C ALA A 967 17.76 18.07 -9.42
N ILE A 968 16.68 18.49 -10.07
CA ILE A 968 16.28 18.07 -11.44
C ILE A 968 17.26 18.62 -12.48
N ASN A 969 17.57 19.92 -12.42
CA ASN A 969 18.48 20.57 -13.36
C ASN A 969 19.91 20.01 -13.28
N ASP A 970 20.46 19.91 -12.06
CA ASP A 970 21.82 19.45 -11.81
C ASP A 970 22.01 17.96 -12.10
N SER A 971 20.92 17.18 -12.19
CA SER A 971 20.92 15.78 -12.63
C SER A 971 20.68 15.60 -14.13
N CYS A 972 20.67 16.69 -14.90
CA CYS A 972 20.46 16.67 -16.37
C CYS A 972 19.14 15.98 -16.78
N LEU A 973 18.09 16.15 -15.98
CA LEU A 973 16.72 15.84 -16.39
C LEU A 973 16.16 17.00 -17.22
N VAL A 974 15.47 16.69 -18.33
CA VAL A 974 15.04 17.71 -19.29
C VAL A 974 13.97 18.62 -18.69
N TYR A 975 14.28 19.91 -18.59
CA TYR A 975 13.41 20.93 -18.02
C TYR A 975 13.15 22.07 -19.02
N ASP A 976 11.89 22.31 -19.36
CA ASP A 976 11.45 23.31 -20.35
C ASP A 976 10.27 24.11 -19.78
N GLY A 977 10.57 24.90 -18.74
CA GLY A 977 9.59 25.58 -17.87
C GLY A 977 8.92 24.65 -16.85
N ARG A 978 8.89 23.34 -17.14
CA ARG A 978 8.46 22.21 -16.31
C ARG A 978 9.28 20.96 -16.65
N LEU A 979 9.24 19.95 -15.80
CA LEU A 979 9.91 18.66 -16.07
C LEU A 979 9.23 17.96 -17.27
N VAL A 980 10.02 17.61 -18.29
CA VAL A 980 9.52 17.01 -19.52
C VAL A 980 9.38 15.49 -19.37
N ILE A 981 8.22 14.97 -19.77
CA ILE A 981 7.90 13.54 -19.77
C ILE A 981 7.39 13.05 -21.12
N ASP A 982 7.45 11.75 -21.34
CA ASP A 982 6.76 11.06 -22.43
C ASP A 982 5.29 10.73 -22.09
N SER A 983 4.59 10.07 -23.03
CA SER A 983 3.21 9.59 -22.85
C SER A 983 3.09 8.47 -21.81
N SER A 984 4.18 7.84 -21.40
CA SER A 984 4.28 6.80 -20.37
C SER A 984 4.88 7.32 -19.06
N TYR A 985 4.82 8.64 -18.82
CA TYR A 985 5.28 9.34 -17.61
C TYR A 985 6.79 9.25 -17.33
N ARG A 986 7.59 8.73 -18.27
CA ARG A 986 9.05 8.60 -18.11
C ARG A 986 9.72 9.93 -18.44
N THR A 987 10.80 10.23 -17.73
CA THR A 987 11.72 11.33 -18.09
C THR A 987 12.71 10.85 -19.16
N ASN A 988 13.77 11.62 -19.43
CA ASN A 988 14.92 11.16 -20.21
C ASN A 988 15.80 10.11 -19.48
N ASP A 989 15.40 9.66 -18.29
CA ASP A 989 15.97 8.53 -17.59
C ASP A 989 14.89 7.43 -17.40
N PRO A 990 15.12 6.18 -17.85
CA PRO A 990 14.11 5.13 -17.76
C PRO A 990 13.83 4.66 -16.32
N CYS A 991 14.68 5.03 -15.35
CA CYS A 991 14.47 4.75 -13.93
C CYS A 991 13.88 5.94 -13.15
N ILE A 992 13.45 7.01 -13.84
CA ILE A 992 12.82 8.18 -13.23
C ILE A 992 11.52 8.55 -13.97
N TRP A 993 10.40 8.42 -13.26
CA TRP A 993 9.07 8.84 -13.69
C TRP A 993 8.71 10.17 -13.04
N ALA A 994 7.83 10.93 -13.68
CA ALA A 994 7.27 12.13 -13.07
C ALA A 994 5.81 12.34 -13.47
N ALA A 995 5.03 12.91 -12.55
CA ALA A 995 3.63 13.24 -12.82
C ALA A 995 3.13 14.42 -11.98
N GLY A 996 1.95 14.92 -12.33
CA GLY A 996 1.31 16.04 -11.65
C GLY A 996 1.80 17.41 -12.12
N PRO A 997 1.30 18.50 -11.51
CA PRO A 997 1.43 19.87 -12.02
C PRO A 997 2.84 20.35 -12.36
N MET A 998 3.89 19.73 -11.80
CA MET A 998 5.30 20.02 -12.10
C MET A 998 5.77 19.60 -13.50
N THR A 999 4.95 18.84 -14.24
CA THR A 999 5.35 18.20 -15.52
C THR A 999 4.70 18.84 -16.76
N LYS A 1000 5.26 18.52 -17.92
CA LYS A 1000 4.72 18.77 -19.27
C LYS A 1000 5.08 17.62 -20.22
N PHE A 1001 4.25 17.37 -21.23
CA PHE A 1001 4.60 16.42 -22.28
C PHE A 1001 5.71 16.96 -23.19
N ALA A 1002 6.50 16.06 -23.78
CA ALA A 1002 7.51 16.38 -24.77
C ALA A 1002 6.90 17.03 -26.04
N ARG A 1003 7.63 17.97 -26.67
CA ARG A 1003 7.13 18.74 -27.83
C ARG A 1003 6.77 17.88 -29.05
N ARG A 1004 7.27 16.63 -29.14
CA ARG A 1004 6.90 15.67 -30.20
C ARG A 1004 5.40 15.36 -30.26
N TYR A 1005 4.69 15.51 -29.14
CA TYR A 1005 3.25 15.26 -29.06
C TYR A 1005 2.38 16.46 -29.48
N HIS A 1006 2.99 17.61 -29.83
CA HIS A 1006 2.29 18.84 -30.26
C HIS A 1006 1.15 19.28 -29.31
N ALA A 1007 1.35 19.06 -28.01
CA ALA A 1007 0.36 19.22 -26.95
C ALA A 1007 0.81 20.20 -25.85
N GLU A 1008 1.60 21.23 -26.18
CA GLU A 1008 2.25 22.13 -25.23
C GLU A 1008 1.28 22.86 -24.27
N ALA A 1009 0.03 23.06 -24.70
CA ALA A 1009 -1.03 23.64 -23.88
C ALA A 1009 -1.55 22.71 -22.78
N TRP A 1010 -1.39 21.39 -22.93
CA TRP A 1010 -1.87 20.37 -22.01
C TRP A 1010 -0.77 19.92 -21.05
N THR A 1011 -1.06 20.04 -19.75
CA THR A 1011 -0.18 19.58 -18.67
C THR A 1011 -1.00 18.83 -17.63
N HIS A 1012 -0.37 18.06 -16.73
CA HIS A 1012 -1.10 17.42 -15.63
C HIS A 1012 -1.83 18.41 -14.69
N ALA A 1013 -1.52 19.71 -14.73
CA ALA A 1013 -2.30 20.72 -14.01
C ALA A 1013 -3.72 20.94 -14.57
N ASN A 1014 -3.99 20.51 -15.81
CA ASN A 1014 -5.30 20.61 -16.46
C ASN A 1014 -6.25 19.46 -16.07
N PHE A 1015 -5.72 18.34 -15.58
CA PHE A 1015 -6.44 17.09 -15.33
C PHE A 1015 -6.69 16.87 -13.83
N ASN A 1016 -7.45 15.81 -13.51
CA ASN A 1016 -7.66 15.37 -12.13
C ASN A 1016 -6.39 14.66 -11.60
N SER A 1017 -5.82 15.17 -10.50
CA SER A 1017 -4.58 14.63 -9.91
C SER A 1017 -4.66 13.15 -9.52
N LYS A 1018 -5.83 12.70 -9.04
CA LYS A 1018 -6.05 11.30 -8.67
C LYS A 1018 -6.08 10.40 -9.91
N GLU A 1019 -6.74 10.79 -11.00
CA GLU A 1019 -6.68 10.02 -12.26
C GLU A 1019 -5.25 9.92 -12.81
N VAL A 1020 -4.49 11.03 -12.75
CA VAL A 1020 -3.08 11.05 -13.17
C VAL A 1020 -2.23 10.07 -12.34
N GLY A 1021 -2.42 10.02 -11.03
CA GLY A 1021 -1.70 9.10 -10.15
C GLY A 1021 -2.08 7.63 -10.34
N LEU A 1022 -3.37 7.34 -10.57
CA LEU A 1022 -3.84 5.98 -10.91
C LEU A 1022 -3.20 5.46 -12.20
N LYS A 1023 -3.20 6.27 -13.28
CA LYS A 1023 -2.64 5.85 -14.57
C LYS A 1023 -1.12 5.73 -14.57
N LEU A 1024 -0.42 6.59 -13.82
CA LEU A 1024 1.01 6.41 -13.54
C LEU A 1024 1.26 5.06 -12.85
N ALA A 1025 0.48 4.73 -11.82
CA ALA A 1025 0.64 3.46 -11.11
C ALA A 1025 0.33 2.25 -11.99
N GLU A 1026 -0.69 2.31 -12.84
CA GLU A 1026 -0.98 1.27 -13.84
C GLU A 1026 0.19 1.07 -14.83
N THR A 1027 0.79 2.17 -15.30
CA THR A 1027 1.98 2.14 -16.18
C THR A 1027 3.22 1.57 -15.49
N VAL A 1028 3.37 1.73 -14.18
CA VAL A 1028 4.49 1.16 -13.41
C VAL A 1028 4.19 -0.31 -13.04
N LEU A 1029 2.93 -0.65 -12.74
CA LEU A 1029 2.51 -2.01 -12.42
C LEU A 1029 2.68 -2.95 -13.62
N SER A 1030 2.45 -2.51 -14.87
CA SER A 1030 2.72 -3.34 -16.07
C SER A 1030 4.19 -3.75 -16.25
N ILE A 1031 5.11 -3.14 -15.51
CA ILE A 1031 6.55 -3.49 -15.49
C ILE A 1031 6.90 -4.37 -14.28
N LEU A 1032 6.14 -4.25 -13.18
CA LEU A 1032 6.45 -4.88 -11.89
C LEU A 1032 5.59 -6.13 -11.61
N ASP A 1033 4.44 -6.27 -12.25
CA ASP A 1033 3.52 -7.38 -12.05
C ASP A 1033 3.65 -8.40 -13.18
N PRO A 1034 4.23 -9.59 -12.94
CA PRO A 1034 4.41 -10.61 -13.96
C PRO A 1034 3.10 -11.33 -14.34
N MET A 1035 1.98 -11.06 -13.67
CA MET A 1035 0.66 -11.59 -14.03
C MET A 1035 -0.09 -10.70 -15.02
N LEU A 1036 0.33 -9.44 -15.20
CA LEU A 1036 -0.16 -8.63 -16.29
C LEU A 1036 0.58 -9.07 -17.56
N GLU A 1037 -0.17 -9.39 -18.61
CA GLU A 1037 0.44 -9.50 -19.93
C GLU A 1037 1.09 -8.16 -20.24
N SER A 1038 2.42 -8.17 -20.41
CA SER A 1038 3.10 -7.07 -21.07
C SER A 1038 2.64 -7.09 -22.52
N GLU A 1039 1.52 -6.42 -22.80
CA GLU A 1039 1.21 -5.92 -24.14
C GLU A 1039 2.51 -5.30 -24.65
N ALA A 1040 3.19 -6.01 -25.55
CA ALA A 1040 4.38 -5.48 -26.20
C ALA A 1040 3.93 -4.14 -26.77
N PRO A 1041 4.56 -3.01 -26.42
CA PRO A 1041 4.00 -1.72 -26.71
C PRO A 1041 3.82 -1.64 -28.21
N ASP A 1042 2.55 -1.74 -28.63
CA ASP A 1042 2.17 -1.54 -30.01
C ASP A 1042 2.79 -0.22 -30.43
N ALA A 1043 3.08 -0.08 -31.73
CA ALA A 1043 3.47 1.20 -32.30
C ALA A 1043 2.26 2.16 -32.33
N GLN A 1044 1.70 2.46 -31.14
CA GLN A 1044 0.62 3.39 -30.90
C GLN A 1044 1.16 4.82 -30.95
N PRO A 1045 0.33 5.78 -31.35
CA PRO A 1045 0.81 6.94 -32.08
C PRO A 1045 1.38 8.01 -31.14
N ASP A 1046 1.89 9.11 -31.71
CA ASP A 1046 2.33 10.30 -30.98
C ASP A 1046 1.17 11.04 -30.27
N ILE A 1047 0.54 10.39 -29.28
CA ILE A 1047 -0.65 10.86 -28.56
C ILE A 1047 -0.41 10.77 -27.05
N ILE A 1048 -0.87 11.79 -26.31
CA ILE A 1048 -0.82 11.84 -24.85
C ILE A 1048 -1.98 11.06 -24.21
N PRO A 1049 -1.84 10.55 -22.96
CA PRO A 1049 -2.95 9.88 -22.28
C PRO A 1049 -4.19 10.78 -22.16
N VAL A 1050 -5.36 10.20 -22.41
CA VAL A 1050 -6.66 10.86 -22.21
C VAL A 1050 -7.07 10.76 -20.74
N TYR A 1051 -7.56 11.85 -20.16
CA TYR A 1051 -8.08 11.90 -18.79
C TYR A 1051 -9.54 12.35 -18.79
N ASN A 1052 -10.40 11.61 -18.10
CA ASN A 1052 -11.85 11.76 -18.16
C ASN A 1052 -12.49 12.19 -16.83
N HIS A 1053 -11.81 12.01 -15.70
CA HIS A 1053 -12.33 12.37 -14.38
C HIS A 1053 -12.47 13.89 -14.26
N PRO A 1054 -13.52 14.38 -13.58
CA PRO A 1054 -13.73 15.81 -13.44
C PRO A 1054 -12.68 16.43 -12.53
N LYS A 1055 -12.32 17.69 -12.80
CA LYS A 1055 -11.60 18.53 -11.85
C LYS A 1055 -12.62 19.18 -10.91
N THR A 1056 -12.37 19.08 -9.61
CA THR A 1056 -13.28 19.54 -8.55
C THR A 1056 -12.59 20.57 -7.66
N PHE A 1057 -13.36 21.53 -7.17
CA PHE A 1057 -12.98 22.47 -6.13
C PHE A 1057 -14.15 22.60 -5.14
N LEU A 1058 -13.88 22.40 -3.86
CA LEU A 1058 -14.82 22.63 -2.76
C LEU A 1058 -14.18 23.61 -1.78
N THR A 1059 -14.88 24.69 -1.43
CA THR A 1059 -14.38 25.64 -0.44
C THR A 1059 -15.47 26.52 0.17
N LYS A 1060 -15.14 27.28 1.23
CA LYS A 1060 -15.91 28.45 1.64
C LYS A 1060 -15.33 29.72 1.03
N LEU A 1061 -16.23 30.64 0.67
CA LEU A 1061 -15.94 31.95 0.09
C LEU A 1061 -16.52 33.08 0.97
N PRO A 1062 -16.01 34.33 0.83
CA PRO A 1062 -16.45 35.49 1.60
C PRO A 1062 -17.96 35.66 1.63
N GLY A 1063 -18.52 35.90 2.82
CA GLY A 1063 -19.96 35.89 3.07
C GLY A 1063 -20.52 34.53 3.52
N ASN A 1064 -19.63 33.60 3.91
CA ASN A 1064 -19.95 32.23 4.34
C ASN A 1064 -20.74 31.42 3.30
N TYR A 1065 -20.36 31.55 2.02
CA TYR A 1065 -20.92 30.72 0.95
C TYR A 1065 -20.04 29.49 0.72
N THR A 1066 -20.62 28.30 0.79
CA THR A 1066 -20.00 27.06 0.31
C THR A 1066 -20.07 27.04 -1.22
N TYR A 1067 -18.91 26.97 -1.86
CA TYR A 1067 -18.75 26.86 -3.30
C TYR A 1067 -18.29 25.45 -3.67
N LEU A 1068 -19.00 24.82 -4.60
CA LEU A 1068 -18.61 23.57 -5.23
C LEU A 1068 -18.62 23.78 -6.74
N HIS A 1069 -17.49 23.54 -7.39
CA HIS A 1069 -17.40 23.43 -8.83
C HIS A 1069 -16.81 22.07 -9.19
N THR A 1070 -17.48 21.33 -10.07
CA THR A 1070 -16.93 20.12 -10.67
C THR A 1070 -17.17 20.15 -12.17
N GLY A 1071 -16.15 19.82 -12.96
CA GLY A 1071 -16.20 20.01 -14.39
C GLY A 1071 -15.14 19.25 -15.15
N LYS A 1072 -15.39 19.05 -16.44
CA LYS A 1072 -14.46 18.37 -17.35
C LYS A 1072 -13.08 19.07 -17.40
N PRO A 1073 -11.98 18.30 -17.42
CA PRO A 1073 -10.64 18.82 -17.68
C PRO A 1073 -10.57 19.69 -18.92
N SER A 1074 -9.99 20.88 -18.80
CA SER A 1074 -10.02 21.91 -19.83
C SER A 1074 -8.78 22.81 -19.82
N LEU A 1075 -8.57 23.49 -20.94
CA LEU A 1075 -7.64 24.61 -21.06
C LEU A 1075 -8.27 25.87 -20.46
N ASN A 1076 -7.44 26.86 -20.10
CA ASN A 1076 -7.92 28.12 -19.52
C ASN A 1076 -8.58 29.00 -20.60
N ILE A 1077 -9.88 28.79 -20.81
CA ILE A 1077 -10.73 29.48 -21.79
C ILE A 1077 -11.88 30.13 -21.03
N SER A 1078 -12.25 31.37 -21.35
CA SER A 1078 -13.34 32.06 -20.63
C SER A 1078 -14.68 31.36 -20.87
N LEU A 1079 -15.51 31.30 -19.83
CA LEU A 1079 -16.80 30.62 -19.87
C LEU A 1079 -17.71 31.17 -20.99
N ASP A 1080 -17.71 32.49 -21.19
CA ASP A 1080 -18.45 33.13 -22.28
C ASP A 1080 -17.97 32.65 -23.66
N SER A 1081 -16.65 32.52 -23.86
CA SER A 1081 -16.08 31.99 -25.11
C SER A 1081 -16.47 30.53 -25.34
N MET A 1082 -16.61 29.73 -24.27
CA MET A 1082 -17.09 28.36 -24.37
C MET A 1082 -18.60 28.32 -24.69
N MET A 1083 -19.40 29.16 -24.04
CA MET A 1083 -20.85 29.22 -24.19
C MET A 1083 -21.31 29.66 -25.60
N VAL A 1084 -20.49 30.41 -26.33
CA VAL A 1084 -20.74 30.80 -27.73
C VAL A 1084 -20.53 29.63 -28.72
N GLN A 1085 -19.83 28.55 -28.33
CA GLN A 1085 -19.56 27.44 -29.24
C GLN A 1085 -20.85 26.66 -29.59
N PRO A 1086 -21.08 26.32 -30.88
CA PRO A 1086 -22.34 25.69 -31.31
C PRO A 1086 -22.58 24.30 -30.71
N ASN A 1087 -21.51 23.64 -30.24
CA ASN A 1087 -21.48 22.33 -29.59
C ASN A 1087 -21.49 22.41 -28.05
N TYR A 1088 -21.64 23.59 -27.44
CA TYR A 1088 -21.60 23.73 -25.97
C TYR A 1088 -22.77 23.02 -25.26
N GLY A 1089 -23.94 22.94 -25.90
CA GLY A 1089 -25.11 22.22 -25.39
C GLY A 1089 -26.12 23.12 -24.65
N HIS A 1090 -26.47 22.76 -23.42
CA HIS A 1090 -27.55 23.38 -22.64
C HIS A 1090 -27.10 23.71 -21.21
N VAL A 1091 -27.48 24.90 -20.72
CA VAL A 1091 -27.26 25.34 -19.34
C VAL A 1091 -28.62 25.49 -18.65
N LEU A 1092 -28.75 24.89 -17.47
CA LEU A 1092 -29.93 24.96 -16.61
C LEU A 1092 -29.51 25.62 -15.29
N VAL A 1093 -30.31 26.53 -14.76
CA VAL A 1093 -29.99 27.28 -13.52
C VAL A 1093 -31.21 27.36 -12.62
N THR A 1094 -31.05 27.03 -11.34
CA THR A 1094 -32.10 27.21 -10.32
C THR A 1094 -31.61 28.06 -9.16
N GLY A 1095 -32.56 28.69 -8.47
CA GLY A 1095 -32.31 29.60 -7.36
C GLY A 1095 -31.71 30.93 -7.81
N SER A 1096 -31.23 31.72 -6.84
CA SER A 1096 -30.66 33.04 -7.09
C SER A 1096 -29.47 33.30 -6.18
N HIS A 1097 -28.50 34.02 -6.71
CA HIS A 1097 -27.36 34.56 -5.96
C HIS A 1097 -27.77 35.68 -4.97
N THR A 1098 -28.99 36.23 -5.11
CA THR A 1098 -29.52 37.30 -4.25
C THR A 1098 -30.44 36.81 -3.11
N VAL A 1099 -30.82 35.54 -3.10
CA VAL A 1099 -31.84 35.00 -2.17
C VAL A 1099 -31.20 33.93 -1.28
N ASP A 1100 -30.99 34.28 0.00
CA ASP A 1100 -30.24 33.48 0.97
C ASP A 1100 -30.79 32.07 1.24
N THR A 1101 -32.06 31.80 0.92
CA THR A 1101 -32.73 30.55 1.30
C THR A 1101 -32.52 29.38 0.35
N GLN A 1102 -32.33 29.62 -0.95
CA GLN A 1102 -32.25 28.55 -1.96
C GLN A 1102 -30.81 28.27 -2.45
N GLY A 1103 -29.96 29.30 -2.51
CA GLY A 1103 -28.63 29.19 -3.14
C GLY A 1103 -28.68 29.14 -4.66
N TYR A 1104 -27.51 29.22 -5.30
CA TYR A 1104 -27.33 29.17 -6.75
C TYR A 1104 -26.86 27.78 -7.20
N PHE A 1105 -27.55 27.21 -8.19
CA PHE A 1105 -27.17 25.93 -8.81
C PHE A 1105 -27.18 26.05 -10.33
N ARG A 1106 -26.05 25.75 -10.98
CA ARG A 1106 -25.88 25.67 -12.43
C ARG A 1106 -25.51 24.25 -12.85
N LEU A 1107 -26.33 23.68 -13.73
CA LEU A 1107 -26.10 22.37 -14.36
C LEU A 1107 -25.88 22.56 -15.86
N HIS A 1108 -24.76 22.06 -16.38
CA HIS A 1108 -24.41 22.14 -17.81
C HIS A 1108 -24.38 20.74 -18.42
N ILE A 1109 -25.15 20.60 -19.49
CA ILE A 1109 -25.35 19.38 -20.26
C ILE A 1109 -24.76 19.61 -21.65
N ASN A 1110 -23.81 18.80 -22.08
CA ASN A 1110 -23.11 18.98 -23.36
C ASN A 1110 -23.95 18.57 -24.59
N GLN A 1111 -23.40 18.73 -25.80
CA GLN A 1111 -24.06 18.31 -27.05
C GLN A 1111 -24.50 16.83 -27.08
N TYR A 1112 -23.82 15.96 -26.34
CA TYR A 1112 -24.14 14.52 -26.21
C TYR A 1112 -25.15 14.24 -25.09
N ARG A 1113 -25.76 15.29 -24.52
CA ARG A 1113 -26.76 15.23 -23.44
C ARG A 1113 -26.25 14.64 -22.12
N SER A 1114 -24.95 14.63 -21.90
CA SER A 1114 -24.32 14.26 -20.63
C SER A 1114 -23.95 15.49 -19.82
N VAL A 1115 -24.06 15.40 -18.49
CA VAL A 1115 -23.59 16.45 -17.57
C VAL A 1115 -22.07 16.61 -17.69
N GLU A 1116 -21.62 17.82 -17.98
CA GLU A 1116 -20.21 18.16 -18.20
C GLU A 1116 -19.65 19.14 -17.15
N THR A 1117 -20.49 20.02 -16.59
CA THR A 1117 -20.13 20.82 -15.40
C THR A 1117 -21.32 20.98 -14.42
N VAL A 1118 -21.02 21.00 -13.12
CA VAL A 1118 -21.94 21.35 -12.03
C VAL A 1118 -21.29 22.47 -11.23
N THR A 1119 -22.03 23.54 -10.91
CA THR A 1119 -21.54 24.64 -10.08
C THR A 1119 -22.60 25.07 -9.10
N CYS A 1120 -22.24 25.09 -7.82
CA CYS A 1120 -23.12 25.33 -6.69
C CYS A 1120 -22.52 26.41 -5.80
N LEU A 1121 -23.35 27.32 -5.29
CA LEU A 1121 -22.97 28.35 -4.33
C LEU A 1121 -24.10 28.55 -3.32
N SER A 1122 -23.93 28.13 -2.07
CA SER A 1122 -24.99 28.13 -1.06
C SER A 1122 -24.46 28.38 0.35
N LYS A 1123 -25.27 29.02 1.19
CA LYS A 1123 -25.02 29.13 2.65
C LYS A 1123 -25.39 27.85 3.40
N ASN A 1124 -26.18 26.97 2.78
CA ASN A 1124 -26.58 25.67 3.33
C ASN A 1124 -25.54 24.58 2.99
N GLU A 1125 -25.55 23.48 3.76
CA GLU A 1125 -24.69 22.33 3.50
C GLU A 1125 -24.95 21.70 2.13
N ILE A 1126 -23.89 21.39 1.38
CA ILE A 1126 -23.95 20.76 0.07
C ILE A 1126 -23.59 19.27 0.20
N LYS A 1127 -24.46 18.39 -0.30
CA LYS A 1127 -24.22 16.93 -0.36
C LYS A 1127 -23.24 16.57 -1.48
N VAL A 1128 -21.97 16.91 -1.30
CA VAL A 1128 -20.92 16.85 -2.33
C VAL A 1128 -20.83 15.48 -3.01
N ASN A 1129 -20.78 14.37 -2.26
CA ASN A 1129 -20.63 13.02 -2.82
C ASN A 1129 -21.78 12.65 -3.79
N ASN A 1130 -23.00 13.09 -3.49
CA ASN A 1130 -24.14 12.87 -4.37
C ASN A 1130 -23.99 13.70 -5.67
N LEU A 1131 -23.64 14.98 -5.55
CA LEU A 1131 -23.54 15.87 -6.72
C LEU A 1131 -22.37 15.53 -7.65
N LEU A 1132 -21.23 15.07 -7.12
CA LEU A 1132 -20.11 14.58 -7.93
C LEU A 1132 -20.50 13.36 -8.79
N SER A 1133 -21.45 12.55 -8.32
CA SER A 1133 -21.96 11.39 -9.05
C SER A 1133 -22.83 11.75 -10.27
N LEU A 1134 -23.18 13.03 -10.45
CA LEU A 1134 -23.93 13.51 -11.62
C LEU A 1134 -23.05 13.69 -12.87
N TYR A 1135 -21.74 13.89 -12.72
CA TYR A 1135 -20.83 14.11 -13.84
C TYR A 1135 -20.79 12.89 -14.78
N GLY A 1136 -20.86 13.13 -16.10
CA GLY A 1136 -20.89 12.06 -17.11
C GLY A 1136 -22.21 11.26 -17.16
N ILE A 1137 -23.23 11.62 -16.38
CA ILE A 1137 -24.56 11.03 -16.45
C ILE A 1137 -25.37 11.72 -17.56
N HIS A 1138 -26.04 10.92 -18.40
CA HIS A 1138 -26.92 11.41 -19.46
C HIS A 1138 -28.29 11.86 -18.90
N GLU A 1139 -28.82 12.99 -19.38
CA GLU A 1139 -30.02 13.69 -18.84
C GLU A 1139 -31.26 12.81 -18.61
N LYS A 1140 -31.47 11.80 -19.46
CA LYS A 1140 -32.53 10.78 -19.28
C LYS A 1140 -32.44 9.99 -17.97
N PHE A 1141 -31.24 9.64 -17.49
CA PHE A 1141 -31.07 8.99 -16.18
C PHE A 1141 -31.42 9.97 -15.05
N LEU A 1142 -31.18 11.26 -15.25
CA LEU A 1142 -31.61 12.34 -14.36
C LEU A 1142 -33.10 12.66 -14.56
N ASN A 1143 -33.95 11.63 -14.66
CA ASN A 1143 -35.41 11.74 -14.75
C ASN A 1143 -35.91 12.72 -15.84
N ASN A 1144 -35.23 12.75 -17.00
CA ASN A 1144 -35.47 13.66 -18.13
C ASN A 1144 -35.41 15.15 -17.73
N VAL A 1145 -34.42 15.52 -16.91
CA VAL A 1145 -34.23 16.87 -16.33
C VAL A 1145 -34.36 17.99 -17.37
N LEU A 1146 -33.88 17.78 -18.60
CA LEU A 1146 -33.92 18.80 -19.65
C LEU A 1146 -35.36 19.12 -20.12
N SER A 1147 -36.27 18.16 -20.14
CA SER A 1147 -37.68 18.39 -20.48
C SER A 1147 -38.40 19.01 -19.30
N ARG A 1148 -38.28 18.40 -18.12
CA ARG A 1148 -38.92 18.88 -16.88
C ARG A 1148 -38.55 20.32 -16.53
N TYR A 1149 -37.28 20.72 -16.71
CA TYR A 1149 -36.85 22.10 -16.50
C TYR A 1149 -37.50 23.07 -17.49
N LYS A 1150 -37.59 22.71 -18.79
CA LYS A 1150 -38.29 23.52 -19.82
C LYS A 1150 -39.79 23.62 -19.58
N GLU A 1151 -40.39 22.61 -18.95
CA GLU A 1151 -41.78 22.58 -18.52
C GLU A 1151 -42.03 23.33 -17.19
N GLY A 1152 -40.98 23.85 -16.54
CA GLY A 1152 -41.08 24.55 -15.25
C GLY A 1152 -41.30 23.63 -14.04
N LEU A 1153 -41.13 22.32 -14.20
CA LEU A 1153 -41.32 21.30 -13.15
C LEU A 1153 -40.11 21.18 -12.19
N VAL A 1154 -38.99 21.86 -12.48
CA VAL A 1154 -37.79 21.86 -11.64
C VAL A 1154 -37.50 23.30 -11.21
N SER A 1155 -37.98 23.67 -10.03
CA SER A 1155 -37.75 25.00 -9.42
C SER A 1155 -36.48 25.07 -8.60
N ASP A 1156 -36.01 23.95 -8.06
CA ASP A 1156 -34.81 23.85 -7.24
C ASP A 1156 -34.04 22.56 -7.47
N PHE A 1157 -32.79 22.64 -7.94
CA PHE A 1157 -31.94 21.46 -8.12
C PHE A 1157 -31.50 20.82 -6.80
N TYR A 1158 -31.36 21.58 -5.70
CA TYR A 1158 -30.99 20.99 -4.40
C TYR A 1158 -32.09 20.05 -3.89
N GLN A 1159 -33.35 20.49 -3.94
CA GLN A 1159 -34.49 19.64 -3.61
C GLN A 1159 -34.70 18.52 -4.65
N TYR A 1160 -34.62 18.81 -5.95
CA TYR A 1160 -34.86 17.83 -7.02
C TYR A 1160 -33.90 16.62 -6.97
N PHE A 1161 -32.63 16.84 -6.61
CA PHE A 1161 -31.65 15.76 -6.45
C PHE A 1161 -31.67 15.10 -5.06
N ASN A 1162 -32.46 15.60 -4.09
CA ASN A 1162 -32.76 14.86 -2.86
C ASN A 1162 -33.90 13.83 -3.05
N GLU A 1163 -34.70 13.94 -4.13
CA GLU A 1163 -35.83 13.04 -4.39
C GLU A 1163 -35.39 11.55 -4.41
N PRO A 1164 -36.22 10.61 -3.91
CA PRO A 1164 -35.81 9.21 -3.73
C PRO A 1164 -35.31 8.47 -4.99
N TRP A 1165 -35.74 8.91 -6.19
CA TRP A 1165 -35.31 8.31 -7.47
C TRP A 1165 -33.84 8.60 -7.81
N ALA A 1166 -33.23 9.63 -7.22
CA ALA A 1166 -31.84 9.97 -7.47
C ALA A 1166 -30.87 9.08 -6.66
N THR A 1167 -31.32 8.49 -5.55
CA THR A 1167 -30.48 7.71 -4.63
C THR A 1167 -29.75 6.55 -5.30
N ALA A 1168 -30.38 5.87 -6.28
CA ALA A 1168 -29.74 4.78 -7.02
C ALA A 1168 -28.54 5.23 -7.87
N ILE A 1169 -28.49 6.51 -8.27
CA ILE A 1169 -27.43 7.12 -9.10
C ILE A 1169 -26.20 7.48 -8.25
N PHE A 1170 -26.43 7.86 -7.00
CA PHE A 1170 -25.36 8.23 -6.06
C PHE A 1170 -24.60 7.01 -5.49
N HIS A 1171 -25.21 5.83 -5.55
CA HIS A 1171 -24.61 4.57 -5.10
C HIS A 1171 -23.31 4.26 -5.89
N ASP A 1172 -22.30 3.69 -5.23
CA ASP A 1172 -20.98 3.38 -5.83
C ASP A 1172 -21.11 2.47 -7.08
N ARG A 1173 -21.79 1.33 -6.94
CA ARG A 1173 -22.06 0.31 -7.97
C ARG A 1173 -22.97 0.75 -9.13
N PHE A 1174 -23.47 1.99 -9.15
CA PHE A 1174 -24.31 2.44 -10.27
C PHE A 1174 -23.51 2.60 -11.57
N HIS A 1175 -22.20 2.85 -11.47
CA HIS A 1175 -21.34 2.88 -12.64
C HIS A 1175 -21.22 1.50 -13.27
N ASP A 1176 -20.88 0.48 -12.48
CA ASP A 1176 -20.74 -0.91 -12.93
C ASP A 1176 -22.02 -1.39 -13.60
N PHE A 1177 -23.18 -1.15 -12.98
CA PHE A 1177 -24.49 -1.43 -13.58
C PHE A 1177 -24.69 -0.75 -14.94
N ARG A 1178 -24.21 0.49 -15.15
CA ARG A 1178 -24.30 1.17 -16.45
C ARG A 1178 -23.38 0.55 -17.51
N GLU A 1179 -22.19 0.11 -17.13
CA GLU A 1179 -21.27 -0.57 -18.05
C GLU A 1179 -21.79 -1.96 -18.42
N GLU A 1180 -22.28 -2.74 -17.46
CA GLU A 1180 -22.98 -4.02 -17.73
C GLU A 1180 -24.18 -3.85 -18.68
N ILE A 1181 -24.98 -2.79 -18.51
CA ILE A 1181 -26.08 -2.50 -19.45
C ILE A 1181 -25.54 -2.14 -20.84
N LYS A 1182 -24.44 -1.37 -20.95
CA LYS A 1182 -23.79 -1.12 -22.25
C LYS A 1182 -23.28 -2.41 -22.88
N GLU A 1183 -22.61 -3.28 -22.14
CA GLU A 1183 -22.13 -4.57 -22.64
C GLU A 1183 -23.28 -5.45 -23.12
N ILE A 1184 -24.39 -5.53 -22.38
CA ILE A 1184 -25.61 -6.23 -22.82
C ILE A 1184 -26.16 -5.62 -24.12
N LEU A 1185 -26.04 -4.30 -24.31
CA LEU A 1185 -26.47 -3.60 -25.53
C LEU A 1185 -25.51 -3.81 -26.71
N PHE A 1186 -24.20 -3.91 -26.47
CA PHE A 1186 -23.17 -4.16 -27.49
C PHE A 1186 -23.12 -5.64 -27.92
N ASN A 1187 -23.14 -6.57 -26.96
CA ASN A 1187 -22.87 -7.99 -27.20
C ASN A 1187 -24.11 -8.79 -27.66
N LYS A 1188 -25.31 -8.20 -27.65
CA LYS A 1188 -26.54 -8.91 -28.07
C LYS A 1188 -26.63 -9.02 -29.58
N GLN A 1189 -26.04 -10.09 -30.11
CA GLN A 1189 -26.43 -10.62 -31.41
C GLN A 1189 -27.94 -10.88 -31.41
N VAL A 1190 -28.59 -10.57 -32.54
CA VAL A 1190 -30.03 -10.78 -32.68
C VAL A 1190 -30.27 -12.27 -32.91
N GLU A 1191 -30.67 -12.98 -31.85
CA GLU A 1191 -31.12 -14.39 -31.91
C GLU A 1191 -32.48 -14.49 -32.65
N GLU A 1192 -32.52 -14.17 -33.94
CA GLU A 1192 -33.69 -14.35 -34.82
C GLU A 1192 -33.24 -14.49 -36.30
N GLU A 1193 -33.08 -15.74 -36.74
CA GLU A 1193 -33.03 -16.31 -38.12
C GLU A 1193 -32.62 -15.41 -39.30
N SER A 1194 -31.69 -14.46 -39.11
CA SER A 1194 -31.19 -13.58 -40.17
C SER A 1194 -29.69 -13.32 -40.01
N ASP A 1195 -28.92 -13.62 -41.06
CA ASP A 1195 -27.44 -13.62 -41.08
C ASP A 1195 -26.78 -12.22 -40.99
N GLU A 1196 -27.49 -11.20 -40.48
CA GLU A 1196 -27.00 -9.82 -40.42
C GLU A 1196 -27.28 -9.18 -39.06
N THR A 1197 -26.20 -9.01 -38.28
CA THR A 1197 -26.24 -8.24 -37.03
C THR A 1197 -26.64 -6.79 -37.28
N PHE A 1198 -27.20 -6.13 -36.26
CA PHE A 1198 -27.56 -4.71 -36.31
C PHE A 1198 -26.35 -3.83 -36.66
N GLU A 1199 -25.16 -4.18 -36.16
CA GLU A 1199 -23.89 -3.54 -36.50
C GLU A 1199 -23.48 -3.79 -37.95
N LEU A 1200 -23.64 -5.00 -38.49
CA LEU A 1200 -23.41 -5.29 -39.91
C LEU A 1200 -24.36 -4.52 -40.82
N LYS A 1201 -25.64 -4.37 -40.44
CA LYS A 1201 -26.59 -3.51 -41.16
C LYS A 1201 -26.14 -2.05 -41.13
N ILE A 1202 -25.76 -1.50 -39.98
CA ILE A 1202 -25.27 -0.12 -39.90
C ILE A 1202 -23.94 0.06 -40.66
N ARG A 1203 -22.98 -0.88 -40.58
CA ARG A 1203 -21.73 -0.81 -41.35
C ARG A 1203 -21.97 -0.89 -42.87
N LYS A 1204 -22.68 -1.91 -43.36
CA LYS A 1204 -22.99 -2.05 -44.79
C LYS A 1204 -23.73 -0.81 -45.34
N LEU A 1205 -24.65 -0.23 -44.56
CA LEU A 1205 -25.40 0.96 -44.99
C LEU A 1205 -24.59 2.28 -44.87
N LEU A 1206 -23.57 2.33 -44.00
CA LEU A 1206 -22.58 3.43 -43.97
C LEU A 1206 -21.59 3.32 -45.14
N ASP A 1207 -21.16 2.10 -45.48
CA ASP A 1207 -20.30 1.84 -46.64
C ASP A 1207 -21.03 2.10 -47.99
N GLU A 1208 -22.37 2.10 -47.99
CA GLU A 1208 -23.24 2.42 -49.14
C GLU A 1208 -23.76 3.88 -49.18
N ASP A 1209 -23.27 4.77 -48.31
CA ASP A 1209 -23.58 6.22 -48.31
C ASP A 1209 -25.08 6.58 -48.16
N PHE A 1210 -25.90 5.69 -47.56
CA PHE A 1210 -27.34 5.89 -47.42
C PHE A 1210 -27.72 6.88 -46.30
N THR A 1211 -28.28 8.04 -46.66
CA THR A 1211 -28.83 8.99 -45.68
C THR A 1211 -30.19 8.53 -45.15
N PHE A 1212 -30.25 8.05 -43.91
CA PHE A 1212 -31.52 7.71 -43.25
C PHE A 1212 -32.50 8.90 -43.19
N THR A 1213 -33.79 8.64 -43.44
CA THR A 1213 -34.83 9.57 -43.00
C THR A 1213 -35.03 9.50 -41.49
N LYS A 1214 -35.52 10.59 -40.91
CA LYS A 1214 -35.78 10.71 -39.46
C LYS A 1214 -36.75 9.65 -38.91
N LYS A 1215 -37.62 9.08 -39.77
CA LYS A 1215 -38.56 8.00 -39.43
C LYS A 1215 -37.87 6.64 -39.36
N GLU A 1216 -36.98 6.32 -40.30
CA GLU A 1216 -36.27 5.04 -40.32
C GLU A 1216 -35.36 4.91 -39.09
N LEU A 1217 -34.64 5.97 -38.72
CA LEU A 1217 -33.86 6.02 -37.47
C LEU A 1217 -34.73 5.86 -36.21
N GLN A 1218 -35.96 6.39 -36.21
CA GLN A 1218 -36.89 6.20 -35.09
C GLN A 1218 -37.37 4.75 -35.01
N GLN A 1219 -37.77 4.16 -36.13
CA GLN A 1219 -38.26 2.78 -36.18
C GLN A 1219 -37.15 1.76 -35.84
N LEU A 1220 -35.96 1.94 -36.42
CA LEU A 1220 -34.77 1.15 -36.12
C LEU A 1220 -34.39 1.24 -34.62
N GLY A 1221 -34.51 2.43 -34.03
CA GLY A 1221 -34.31 2.65 -32.60
C GLY A 1221 -35.39 2.01 -31.72
N GLU A 1222 -36.67 2.06 -32.13
CA GLU A 1222 -37.77 1.39 -31.42
C GLU A 1222 -37.63 -0.13 -31.42
N ASP A 1223 -37.25 -0.72 -32.55
CA ASP A 1223 -37.09 -2.18 -32.67
C ASP A 1223 -35.86 -2.68 -31.89
N TYR A 1224 -34.76 -1.92 -31.91
CA TYR A 1224 -33.61 -2.16 -31.03
C TYR A 1224 -33.96 -2.03 -29.53
N ILE A 1225 -34.75 -1.01 -29.14
CA ILE A 1225 -35.22 -0.88 -27.76
C ILE A 1225 -36.10 -2.06 -27.34
N LYS A 1226 -37.02 -2.53 -28.21
CA LYS A 1226 -37.87 -3.71 -27.93
C LYS A 1226 -37.03 -4.95 -27.68
N SER A 1227 -35.99 -5.21 -28.48
CA SER A 1227 -35.16 -6.41 -28.36
C SER A 1227 -34.33 -6.45 -27.06
N CYS A 1228 -33.88 -5.30 -26.56
CA CYS A 1228 -33.02 -5.21 -25.37
C CYS A 1228 -33.78 -4.91 -24.06
N LYS A 1229 -35.05 -4.50 -24.13
CA LYS A 1229 -35.86 -4.09 -22.96
C LYS A 1229 -35.90 -5.13 -21.83
N SER A 1230 -36.28 -6.37 -22.13
CA SER A 1230 -36.44 -7.43 -21.11
C SER A 1230 -35.12 -7.77 -20.39
N SER A 1231 -34.01 -7.82 -21.13
CA SER A 1231 -32.66 -8.02 -20.58
C SER A 1231 -32.28 -6.88 -19.62
N THR A 1232 -32.56 -5.64 -20.03
CA THR A 1232 -32.28 -4.42 -19.25
C THR A 1232 -33.12 -4.36 -17.96
N GLU A 1233 -34.43 -4.62 -18.07
CA GLU A 1233 -35.35 -4.65 -16.91
C GLU A 1233 -34.95 -5.74 -15.90
N LYS A 1234 -34.58 -6.94 -16.38
CA LYS A 1234 -34.09 -8.03 -15.53
C LYS A 1234 -32.82 -7.64 -14.77
N ARG A 1235 -31.84 -7.01 -15.44
CA ARG A 1235 -30.60 -6.57 -14.79
C ARG A 1235 -30.84 -5.43 -13.80
N LEU A 1236 -31.72 -4.47 -14.11
CA LEU A 1236 -32.12 -3.41 -13.18
C LEU A 1236 -32.78 -3.99 -11.91
N LEU A 1237 -33.68 -4.97 -12.05
CA LEU A 1237 -34.26 -5.67 -10.90
C LEU A 1237 -33.20 -6.46 -10.10
N THR A 1238 -32.19 -7.04 -10.77
CA THR A 1238 -31.05 -7.66 -10.09
C THR A 1238 -30.26 -6.61 -9.29
N TYR A 1239 -29.91 -5.47 -9.88
CA TYR A 1239 -29.21 -4.37 -9.20
C TYR A 1239 -29.97 -3.85 -7.97
N LEU A 1240 -31.27 -3.56 -8.11
CA LEU A 1240 -32.10 -3.09 -6.99
C LEU A 1240 -32.30 -4.16 -5.91
N SER A 1241 -32.42 -5.44 -6.29
CA SER A 1241 -32.58 -6.54 -5.32
C SER A 1241 -31.29 -6.86 -4.56
N TYR A 1242 -30.12 -6.70 -5.19
CA TYR A 1242 -28.81 -6.84 -4.55
C TYR A 1242 -28.53 -5.68 -3.58
N ASN A 1243 -28.78 -4.44 -4.01
CA ASN A 1243 -28.49 -3.22 -3.24
C ASN A 1243 -29.65 -2.78 -2.32
N THR A 1244 -30.66 -3.61 -2.06
CA THR A 1244 -31.87 -3.22 -1.32
C THR A 1244 -31.61 -2.65 0.08
N TYR A 1245 -30.54 -3.07 0.74
CA TYR A 1245 -30.18 -2.56 2.07
C TYR A 1245 -29.74 -1.08 2.02
N HIS A 1246 -29.12 -0.64 0.92
CA HIS A 1246 -28.83 0.77 0.63
C HIS A 1246 -29.98 1.51 -0.08
N LEU A 1247 -30.83 0.78 -0.82
CA LEU A 1247 -31.88 1.32 -1.69
C LEU A 1247 -33.31 0.87 -1.29
N PRO A 1248 -33.74 0.93 -0.01
CA PRO A 1248 -35.07 0.45 0.40
C PRO A 1248 -36.24 1.31 -0.10
N MET A 1249 -35.98 2.50 -0.64
CA MET A 1249 -36.99 3.38 -1.24
C MET A 1249 -37.50 2.93 -2.63
N TYR A 1250 -36.93 1.86 -3.21
CA TYR A 1250 -37.37 1.31 -4.49
C TYR A 1250 -38.29 0.10 -4.27
N ALA A 1251 -39.52 0.18 -4.78
CA ALA A 1251 -40.50 -0.89 -4.68
C ALA A 1251 -40.08 -2.14 -5.48
N LYS A 1252 -40.41 -3.33 -4.95
CA LYS A 1252 -40.16 -4.62 -5.63
C LYS A 1252 -41.47 -5.25 -6.12
N PRO A 1253 -41.45 -5.95 -7.27
CA PRO A 1253 -42.52 -6.87 -7.63
C PRO A 1253 -42.72 -7.91 -6.51
N GLY A 1254 -43.96 -8.07 -6.03
CA GLY A 1254 -44.31 -9.02 -4.96
C GLY A 1254 -44.23 -8.51 -3.51
N ILE A 1255 -44.04 -7.20 -3.29
CA ILE A 1255 -44.07 -6.55 -1.96
C ILE A 1255 -45.21 -5.49 -1.85
N VAL A 1256 -46.16 -5.50 -2.80
CA VAL A 1256 -47.36 -4.63 -2.82
C VAL A 1256 -48.60 -5.46 -2.54
#